data_AF-A0A6P7SYG9-F1
#
_entry.id   AF-A0A6P7SYG9-F1
#
_cell.length_a   1.000
_cell.length_b   1.000
_cell.length_c   1.000
_cell.angle_alpha   90.00
_cell.angle_beta   90.00
_cell.angle_gamma   90.00
#
_symmetry.space_group_name_H-M   'P 1'
#
loop_
_entity.id
_entity.type
_entity.pdbx_description
1 polymer ?
#
loop_
_entity_poly.entity_id
_entity_poly.type
_entity_poly.pdbx_seq_one_letter_code
_entity_poly.pdbx_strand_id
1 'polypeptide(L)'
;MNVISEITSTEMASREEYDVTSMESFLSANVSTVVCDLGVSDVPENRCLLNNGFIDWSYISKILPASKEDPTEYYRNSIQCLAPCFKHLQNELGPLTLSQYNERYSPYLKWTGNTKLFLESFELLHDTCPVNSLLSLLLVTAQLERSLGDVYLQKGTKCPAKLKDLLLTNELREVFGEVIISVLQTCIGPPVSLNLRNIAWHGFFSPAELPKQYVYFLMVLAPSLGYVMSSIDVAITHRQPVDFSHHIKLLSHLLPGNKSKNSEDLYSDIFRNTSMIPTSHQVVWSKCLHFYQQQRYGWFVVLLLPQIESALRCIFCSANNCSHRMLTAESDVLYTTLNEILSKYLSDGEENNLKHILGSTLMDFLHDLFVYPEGPRLRDRVSHGEVDLDNFSGVLAWTLLRLALNLAYKFLPNDANFQKLQTELIKGFSVSDYESQFHPVNIAKCKVAETFSLTFHVQETNEMLNNLMVECFRLNAANEIQATHLDVESQQQTPSSLPSQQPPSPLFTIMAKTVEVADSLRFPWLNDSCKSELISCLQNSRNGPVIKELVSHSLNTLYLGQKKPQNTMASSESSTVTIQTNEVMSLLQRVSQHGVEILQQTEENIRQKMDLLKQKKLRSRARVTLKTMVLSVPCLCLAFRTIMLHIISEIYTIETFFELTSQEKTAVVKCLKLTLKYFENQKTFTSLDKNRWTESMDSTLLYLETVSPKWLQIHRNSVSYSGPK
;
A
#
# COMPACT_ATOMS: atom_id res chain seq x y z
N MET A 1 -1.28 -28.37 24.39
CA MET A 1 -1.76 -27.30 25.30
C MET A 1 -1.04 -27.24 26.66
N ASN A 2 -0.06 -28.10 26.98
CA ASN A 2 0.75 -28.00 28.21
C ASN A 2 2.26 -27.77 27.97
N VAL A 3 2.67 -27.31 26.78
CA VAL A 3 4.08 -27.02 26.44
C VAL A 3 4.32 -25.52 26.17
N ILE A 4 3.25 -24.71 26.13
CA ILE A 4 3.34 -23.26 25.90
C ILE A 4 3.41 -22.48 27.24
N SER A 5 3.02 -23.08 28.37
CA SER A 5 3.05 -22.44 29.69
C SER A 5 4.41 -22.50 30.39
N GLU A 6 5.32 -23.39 29.98
CA GLU A 6 6.64 -23.53 30.62
C GLU A 6 7.71 -22.60 30.03
N ILE A 7 7.59 -22.21 28.76
CA ILE A 7 8.52 -21.24 28.14
C ILE A 7 8.26 -19.81 28.65
N THR A 8 7.07 -19.52 29.19
CA THR A 8 6.70 -18.17 29.65
C THR A 8 7.08 -17.85 31.09
N SER A 9 7.55 -18.79 31.90
CA SER A 9 7.78 -18.51 33.34
C SER A 9 9.25 -18.50 33.77
N THR A 10 10.14 -19.22 33.08
CA THR A 10 11.53 -19.39 33.56
C THR A 10 12.56 -18.49 32.86
N GLU A 11 12.28 -18.00 31.65
CA GLU A 11 13.16 -17.05 30.92
C GLU A 11 12.75 -15.56 31.07
N MET A 12 11.66 -15.27 31.78
CA MET A 12 11.22 -13.89 32.07
C MET A 12 11.88 -13.28 33.31
N ALA A 13 12.54 -14.08 34.15
CA ALA A 13 13.04 -13.65 35.47
C ALA A 13 14.30 -12.74 35.45
N SER A 14 14.73 -12.27 34.27
CA SER A 14 15.83 -11.28 34.14
C SER A 14 15.53 -10.15 33.15
N ARG A 15 14.27 -9.96 32.77
CA ARG A 15 13.84 -8.86 31.89
C ARG A 15 13.43 -7.68 32.77
N GLU A 16 13.99 -6.49 32.54
CA GLU A 16 13.39 -5.25 33.04
C GLU A 16 12.00 -5.11 32.40
N GLU A 17 10.96 -5.61 33.06
CA GLU A 17 9.58 -5.35 32.64
C GLU A 17 9.27 -3.87 32.92
N TYR A 18 9.33 -3.05 31.86
CA TYR A 18 8.80 -1.70 31.91
C TYR A 18 7.28 -1.77 32.04
N ASP A 19 6.73 -1.22 33.12
CA ASP A 19 5.28 -1.03 33.23
C ASP A 19 4.86 0.16 32.36
N VAL A 20 4.71 -0.08 31.06
CA VAL A 20 4.30 0.94 30.10
C VAL A 20 2.85 1.42 30.34
N THR A 21 2.04 0.63 31.05
CA THR A 21 0.64 0.99 31.34
C THR A 21 0.49 2.14 32.32
N SER A 22 1.50 2.33 33.17
CA SER A 22 1.58 3.44 34.14
C SER A 22 2.41 4.63 33.66
N MET A 23 2.99 4.59 32.44
CA MET A 23 3.73 5.74 31.90
C MET A 23 2.81 6.95 31.68
N GLU A 24 3.18 8.05 32.33
CA GLU A 24 2.46 9.32 32.25
C GLU A 24 2.88 10.17 31.03
N SER A 25 4.14 10.05 30.60
CA SER A 25 4.74 10.84 29.51
C SER A 25 5.60 9.98 28.58
N PHE A 26 5.57 10.31 27.29
CA PHE A 26 6.50 9.77 26.30
C PHE A 26 7.42 10.87 25.72
N LEU A 27 7.55 11.99 26.41
CA LEU A 27 8.56 13.01 26.11
C LEU A 27 9.81 12.72 26.96
N SER A 28 11.00 12.75 26.35
CA SER A 28 12.23 12.75 27.15
C SER A 28 12.26 13.99 28.05
N ALA A 29 13.02 13.96 29.14
CA ALA A 29 13.18 15.13 30.02
C ALA A 29 13.57 16.39 29.22
N ASN A 30 14.45 16.23 28.24
CA ASN A 30 14.87 17.35 27.40
C ASN A 30 13.76 17.90 26.50
N VAL A 31 13.03 17.01 25.81
CA VAL A 31 11.91 17.42 24.95
C VAL A 31 10.78 18.01 25.79
N SER A 32 10.51 17.44 26.96
CA SER A 32 9.54 17.98 27.92
C SER A 32 9.93 19.40 28.34
N THR A 33 11.19 19.66 28.72
CA THR A 33 11.64 21.02 29.04
C THR A 33 11.51 21.98 27.86
N VAL A 34 11.80 21.55 26.63
CA VAL A 34 11.66 22.40 25.45
C VAL A 34 10.19 22.75 25.16
N VAL A 35 9.29 21.76 25.22
CA VAL A 35 7.90 21.89 24.81
C VAL A 35 7.01 22.42 25.93
N CYS A 36 7.20 21.99 27.17
CA CYS A 36 6.33 22.31 28.30
C CYS A 36 6.81 23.50 29.12
N ASP A 37 8.12 23.78 29.15
CA ASP A 37 8.68 24.87 29.98
C ASP A 37 9.17 26.03 29.10
N LEU A 38 10.15 25.78 28.23
CA LEU A 38 10.87 26.83 27.49
C LEU A 38 9.96 27.58 26.52
N GLY A 39 9.08 26.86 25.83
CA GLY A 39 8.14 27.45 24.89
C GLY A 39 6.89 28.04 25.55
N VAL A 40 6.73 27.92 26.87
CA VAL A 40 5.57 28.44 27.63
C VAL A 40 5.96 29.70 28.40
N SER A 41 5.11 30.73 28.33
CA SER A 41 5.31 31.99 29.05
C SER A 41 4.01 32.43 29.72
N ASP A 42 4.11 32.94 30.93
CA ASP A 42 2.99 33.59 31.62
C ASP A 42 2.82 35.05 31.19
N VAL A 43 3.85 35.66 30.62
CA VAL A 43 3.86 37.05 30.18
C VAL A 43 3.61 37.11 28.66
N PRO A 44 2.52 37.74 28.19
CA PRO A 44 2.26 37.92 26.76
C PRO A 44 3.09 39.08 26.17
N GLU A 45 3.50 38.94 24.92
CA GLU A 45 4.10 40.04 24.13
C GLU A 45 3.11 40.59 23.10
N ASN A 46 2.65 41.82 23.32
CA ASN A 46 1.57 42.42 22.53
C ASN A 46 2.03 42.99 21.17
N ARG A 47 3.35 43.06 20.90
CA ARG A 47 3.89 43.59 19.63
C ARG A 47 4.09 42.54 18.54
N CYS A 48 3.71 41.29 18.79
CA CYS A 48 3.88 40.21 17.81
C CYS A 48 2.81 40.20 16.70
N LEU A 49 1.76 41.03 16.83
CA LEU A 49 0.69 41.20 15.86
C LEU A 49 0.65 42.62 15.29
N LEU A 50 0.34 42.70 14.01
CA LEU A 50 -0.10 43.91 13.33
C LEU A 50 -1.55 44.27 13.75
N ASN A 51 -1.97 45.51 13.53
CA ASN A 51 -3.33 45.97 13.84
C ASN A 51 -4.45 45.18 13.13
N ASN A 52 -4.13 44.51 12.02
CA ASN A 52 -5.06 43.66 11.27
C ASN A 52 -5.07 42.20 11.76
N GLY A 53 -4.31 41.86 12.81
CA GLY A 53 -4.31 40.55 13.45
C GLY A 53 -3.37 39.51 12.84
N PHE A 54 -2.50 39.89 11.89
CA PHE A 54 -1.46 39.00 11.34
C PHE A 54 -0.11 39.20 12.04
N ILE A 55 0.76 38.21 11.97
CA ILE A 55 2.08 38.25 12.62
C ILE A 55 2.92 39.42 12.07
N ASP A 56 3.49 40.23 12.97
CA ASP A 56 4.46 41.27 12.60
C ASP A 56 5.85 40.66 12.40
N TRP A 57 6.14 40.25 11.17
CA TRP A 57 7.43 39.66 10.79
C TRP A 57 8.63 40.57 11.04
N SER A 58 8.43 41.89 10.98
CA SER A 58 9.45 42.90 11.27
C SER A 58 9.81 42.93 12.76
N TYR A 59 8.83 42.74 13.63
CA TYR A 59 9.06 42.55 15.06
C TYR A 59 9.71 41.20 15.36
N ILE A 60 9.18 40.11 14.80
CA ILE A 60 9.73 38.76 14.99
C ILE A 60 11.21 38.70 14.58
N SER A 61 11.58 39.33 13.47
CA SER A 61 12.98 39.42 13.02
C SER A 61 13.92 40.08 14.02
N LYS A 62 13.43 40.98 14.90
CA LYS A 62 14.25 41.70 15.89
C LYS A 62 14.49 40.89 17.15
N ILE A 63 13.55 39.99 17.49
CA ILE A 63 13.62 39.17 18.71
C ILE A 63 14.30 37.82 18.46
N LEU A 64 14.31 37.32 17.22
CA LEU A 64 14.99 36.07 16.90
C LEU A 64 16.52 36.21 17.00
N PRO A 65 17.23 35.14 17.39
CA PRO A 65 18.69 35.16 17.46
C PRO A 65 19.34 35.44 16.09
N ALA A 66 20.44 36.18 16.08
CA ALA A 66 21.15 36.52 14.84
C ALA A 66 22.08 35.40 14.33
N SER A 67 22.70 34.63 15.24
CA SER A 67 23.64 33.56 14.88
C SER A 67 22.94 32.20 14.81
N LYS A 68 23.24 31.43 13.75
CA LYS A 68 22.79 30.05 13.54
C LYS A 68 23.93 29.03 13.62
N GLU A 69 25.06 29.41 14.24
CA GLU A 69 26.28 28.59 14.31
C GLU A 69 26.05 27.26 15.04
N ASP A 70 25.36 27.30 16.19
CA ASP A 70 24.86 26.11 16.88
C ASP A 70 23.34 25.99 16.68
N PRO A 71 22.87 25.01 15.88
CA PRO A 71 21.44 24.82 15.66
C PRO A 71 20.65 24.54 16.94
N THR A 72 21.21 23.79 17.89
CA THR A 72 20.52 23.42 19.14
C THR A 72 20.30 24.66 20.00
N GLU A 73 21.34 25.46 20.18
CA GLU A 73 21.25 26.72 20.93
C GLU A 73 20.33 27.73 20.22
N TYR A 74 20.47 27.85 18.89
CA TYR A 74 19.63 28.72 18.07
C TYR A 74 18.15 28.43 18.25
N TYR A 75 17.73 27.16 18.14
CA TYR A 75 16.31 26.82 18.26
C TYR A 75 15.80 27.00 19.69
N ARG A 76 16.57 26.65 20.73
CA ARG A 76 16.18 26.92 22.12
C ARG A 76 15.95 28.40 22.36
N ASN A 77 16.90 29.25 21.95
CA ASN A 77 16.78 30.69 22.11
C ASN A 77 15.59 31.23 21.29
N SER A 78 15.40 30.74 20.06
CA SER A 78 14.23 31.10 19.24
C SER A 78 12.90 30.74 19.90
N ILE A 79 12.80 29.56 20.51
CA ILE A 79 11.61 29.10 21.25
C ILE A 79 11.34 30.02 22.44
N GLN A 80 12.38 30.33 23.23
CA GLN A 80 12.26 31.22 24.38
C GLN A 80 11.81 32.63 23.97
N CYS A 81 12.35 33.17 22.87
CA CYS A 81 11.95 34.46 22.33
C CYS A 81 10.49 34.46 21.82
N LEU A 82 10.03 33.34 21.25
CA LEU A 82 8.66 33.21 20.73
C LEU A 82 7.62 32.85 21.80
N ALA A 83 8.02 32.33 22.96
CA ALA A 83 7.09 31.91 24.03
C ALA A 83 6.09 33.00 24.46
N PRO A 84 6.49 34.27 24.69
CA PRO A 84 5.55 35.36 24.96
C PRO A 84 4.58 35.64 23.80
N CYS A 85 5.01 35.41 22.56
CA CYS A 85 4.17 35.59 21.38
C CYS A 85 3.11 34.47 21.28
N PHE A 86 3.48 33.22 21.57
CA PHE A 86 2.54 32.09 21.65
C PHE A 86 1.45 32.37 22.68
N LYS A 87 1.83 32.86 23.86
CA LYS A 87 0.89 33.23 24.93
C LYS A 87 -0.04 34.37 24.50
N HIS A 88 0.50 35.43 23.91
CA HIS A 88 -0.31 36.56 23.42
C HIS A 88 -1.35 36.10 22.39
N LEU A 89 -0.94 35.30 21.41
CA LEU A 89 -1.83 34.79 20.36
C LEU A 89 -2.93 33.89 20.90
N GLN A 90 -2.65 33.07 21.92
CA GLN A 90 -3.71 32.33 22.63
C GLN A 90 -4.72 33.27 23.29
N ASN A 91 -4.25 34.32 23.97
CA ASN A 91 -5.12 35.28 24.65
C ASN A 91 -5.98 36.09 23.67
N GLU A 92 -5.44 36.40 22.49
CA GLU A 92 -6.17 37.12 21.43
C GLU A 92 -7.18 36.24 20.71
N LEU A 93 -6.85 34.98 20.43
CA LEU A 93 -7.73 34.08 19.67
C LEU A 93 -8.76 33.36 20.53
N GLY A 94 -8.42 33.00 21.77
CA GLY A 94 -9.29 32.21 22.64
C GLY A 94 -10.69 32.81 22.87
N PRO A 95 -10.85 34.14 22.97
CA PRO A 95 -12.17 34.77 23.08
C PRO A 95 -12.93 34.94 21.76
N LEU A 96 -12.28 34.75 20.60
CA LEU A 96 -12.93 34.99 19.31
C LEU A 96 -13.96 33.90 18.99
N THR A 97 -15.13 34.32 18.54
CA THR A 97 -16.11 33.39 17.96
C THR A 97 -15.62 32.84 16.62
N LEU A 98 -16.14 31.68 16.22
CA LEU A 98 -15.87 31.11 14.89
C LEU A 98 -16.18 32.10 13.75
N SER A 99 -17.24 32.91 13.88
CA SER A 99 -17.58 33.94 12.90
C SER A 99 -16.51 35.03 12.80
N GLN A 100 -16.01 35.51 13.94
CA GLN A 100 -14.95 36.53 13.98
C GLN A 100 -13.63 36.01 13.41
N TYR A 101 -13.27 34.76 13.74
CA TYR A 101 -12.10 34.12 13.15
C TYR A 101 -12.25 33.95 11.63
N ASN A 102 -13.42 33.47 11.18
CA ASN A 102 -13.72 33.27 9.76
C ASN A 102 -13.64 34.58 8.97
N GLU A 103 -14.27 35.65 9.46
CA GLU A 103 -14.22 36.96 8.81
C GLU A 103 -12.79 37.49 8.67
N ARG A 104 -11.97 37.31 9.72
CA ARG A 104 -10.60 37.81 9.75
C ARG A 104 -9.64 37.00 8.89
N TYR A 105 -9.68 35.66 8.98
CA TYR A 105 -8.60 34.81 8.47
C TYR A 105 -8.94 33.98 7.24
N SER A 106 -10.21 33.62 7.00
CA SER A 106 -10.58 32.77 5.86
C SER A 106 -10.17 33.31 4.48
N PRO A 107 -10.23 34.62 4.20
CA PRO A 107 -9.73 35.16 2.92
C PRO A 107 -8.26 34.79 2.65
N TYR A 108 -7.47 34.65 3.71
CA TYR A 108 -6.04 34.36 3.67
C TYR A 108 -5.71 32.89 3.95
N LEU A 109 -6.72 32.02 4.02
CA LEU A 109 -6.54 30.57 4.13
C LEU A 109 -6.74 29.84 2.80
N LYS A 110 -7.19 30.55 1.75
CA LYS A 110 -7.46 29.95 0.43
C LYS A 110 -6.23 29.25 -0.17
N TRP A 111 -5.04 29.79 0.10
CA TRP A 111 -3.76 29.22 -0.35
C TRP A 111 -3.49 27.81 0.19
N THR A 112 -4.21 27.38 1.23
CA THR A 112 -4.06 26.03 1.79
C THR A 112 -4.85 24.99 1.01
N GLY A 113 -5.77 25.40 0.14
CA GLY A 113 -6.71 24.50 -0.52
C GLY A 113 -7.78 23.91 0.41
N ASN A 114 -7.75 24.19 1.72
CA ASN A 114 -8.69 23.62 2.70
C ASN A 114 -8.98 24.58 3.87
N THR A 115 -9.64 25.70 3.59
CA THR A 115 -10.03 26.68 4.62
C THR A 115 -10.95 26.07 5.69
N LYS A 116 -11.82 25.13 5.30
CA LYS A 116 -12.76 24.47 6.21
C LYS A 116 -12.04 23.75 7.35
N LEU A 117 -10.94 23.03 7.07
CA LEU A 117 -10.16 22.32 8.08
C LEU A 117 -9.65 23.26 9.19
N PHE A 118 -9.23 24.47 8.84
CA PHE A 118 -8.80 25.46 9.83
C PHE A 118 -9.97 25.98 10.66
N LEU A 119 -11.13 26.24 10.04
CA LEU A 119 -12.32 26.65 10.78
C LEU A 119 -12.77 25.59 11.79
N GLU A 120 -12.82 24.32 11.38
CA GLU A 120 -13.18 23.23 12.28
C GLU A 120 -12.12 23.00 13.37
N SER A 121 -10.83 23.15 13.04
CA SER A 121 -9.74 23.09 14.03
C SER A 121 -9.83 24.22 15.04
N PHE A 122 -10.22 25.42 14.62
CA PHE A 122 -10.45 26.54 15.53
C PHE A 122 -11.62 26.28 16.48
N GLU A 123 -12.73 25.75 15.97
CA GLU A 123 -13.88 25.36 16.78
C GLU A 123 -13.51 24.31 17.84
N LEU A 124 -12.72 23.30 17.45
CA LEU A 124 -12.20 22.27 18.36
C LEU A 124 -11.40 22.82 19.54
N LEU A 125 -10.66 23.92 19.37
CA LEU A 125 -9.80 24.51 20.41
C LEU A 125 -10.58 25.16 21.57
N HIS A 126 -11.85 25.52 21.35
CA HIS A 126 -12.73 26.10 22.37
C HIS A 126 -13.22 25.08 23.39
N ASP A 127 -13.19 23.79 23.03
CA ASP A 127 -13.52 22.71 23.95
C ASP A 127 -12.41 22.56 25.00
N THR A 128 -12.80 22.19 26.22
CA THR A 128 -11.88 21.86 27.31
C THR A 128 -11.16 20.52 27.12
N CYS A 129 -11.64 19.66 26.22
CA CYS A 129 -11.06 18.34 25.97
C CYS A 129 -9.64 18.46 25.37
N PRO A 130 -8.59 17.97 26.06
CA PRO A 130 -7.21 18.08 25.57
C PRO A 130 -6.99 17.35 24.23
N VAL A 131 -7.73 16.27 23.98
CA VAL A 131 -7.67 15.50 22.73
C VAL A 131 -8.00 16.36 21.50
N ASN A 132 -8.89 17.35 21.64
CA ASN A 132 -9.24 18.24 20.53
C ASN A 132 -8.08 19.15 20.12
N SER A 133 -7.19 19.50 21.06
CA SER A 133 -5.99 20.28 20.76
C SER A 133 -4.97 19.42 20.00
N LEU A 134 -4.81 18.16 20.40
CA LEU A 134 -3.98 17.19 19.68
C LEU A 134 -4.51 16.94 18.26
N LEU A 135 -5.82 16.71 18.11
CA LEU A 135 -6.45 16.55 16.80
C LEU A 135 -6.22 17.79 15.91
N SER A 136 -6.43 18.98 16.45
CA SER A 136 -6.21 20.24 15.72
C SER A 136 -4.75 20.39 15.28
N LEU A 137 -3.80 20.03 16.13
CA LEU A 137 -2.37 20.03 15.78
C LEU A 137 -2.07 19.06 14.63
N LEU A 138 -2.59 17.83 14.68
CA LEU A 138 -2.40 16.83 13.63
C LEU A 138 -2.98 17.31 12.29
N LEU A 139 -4.21 17.82 12.29
CA LEU A 139 -4.89 18.35 11.11
C LEU A 139 -4.13 19.53 10.48
N VAL A 140 -3.80 20.53 11.29
CA VAL A 140 -3.15 21.77 10.83
C VAL A 140 -1.75 21.50 10.33
N THR A 141 -0.96 20.66 11.01
CA THR A 141 0.41 20.36 10.58
C THR A 141 0.46 19.56 9.28
N ALA A 142 -0.42 18.57 9.11
CA ALA A 142 -0.53 17.83 7.85
C ALA A 142 -0.97 18.74 6.69
N GLN A 143 -1.97 19.61 6.91
CA GLN A 143 -2.43 20.55 5.90
C GLN A 143 -1.36 21.60 5.55
N LEU A 144 -0.62 22.13 6.53
CA LEU A 144 0.49 23.04 6.29
C LEU A 144 1.61 22.39 5.49
N GLU A 145 2.00 21.15 5.83
CA GLU A 145 3.01 20.39 5.08
C GLU A 145 2.59 20.21 3.62
N ARG A 146 1.33 19.81 3.38
CA ARG A 146 0.76 19.68 2.03
C ARG A 146 0.77 21.01 1.27
N SER A 147 0.32 22.07 1.92
CA SER A 147 0.16 23.40 1.30
C SER A 147 1.52 24.03 0.98
N LEU A 148 2.52 23.91 1.85
CA LEU A 148 3.89 24.35 1.58
C LEU A 148 4.50 23.59 0.40
N GLY A 149 4.21 22.29 0.27
CA GLY A 149 4.62 21.53 -0.90
C GLY A 149 3.97 22.03 -2.20
N ASP A 150 2.72 22.47 -2.15
CA ASP A 150 2.04 23.08 -3.31
C ASP A 150 2.68 24.43 -3.70
N VAL A 151 3.08 25.24 -2.71
CA VAL A 151 3.84 26.48 -2.94
C VAL A 151 5.20 26.18 -3.58
N TYR A 152 5.94 25.21 -3.04
CA TYR A 152 7.22 24.80 -3.59
C TYR A 152 7.10 24.38 -5.06
N LEU A 153 6.07 23.60 -5.41
CA LEU A 153 5.84 23.10 -6.77
C LEU A 153 5.45 24.17 -7.79
N GLN A 154 5.22 25.42 -7.36
CA GLN A 154 5.08 26.54 -8.31
C GLN A 154 6.42 26.86 -9.01
N LYS A 155 7.55 26.50 -8.39
CA LYS A 155 8.91 26.71 -8.93
C LYS A 155 9.70 25.41 -9.09
N GLY A 156 9.55 24.48 -8.15
CA GLY A 156 10.25 23.20 -8.13
C GLY A 156 9.54 22.12 -8.96
N THR A 157 10.28 21.06 -9.31
CA THR A 157 9.76 19.95 -10.14
C THR A 157 9.39 18.72 -9.33
N LYS A 158 10.09 18.46 -8.22
CA LYS A 158 9.84 17.32 -7.33
C LYS A 158 9.88 17.78 -5.89
N CYS A 159 8.74 17.69 -5.21
CA CYS A 159 8.61 18.06 -3.80
C CYS A 159 9.51 17.15 -2.94
N PRO A 160 10.34 17.72 -2.03
CA PRO A 160 11.04 16.95 -1.01
C PRO A 160 10.07 16.09 -0.20
N ALA A 161 10.51 14.88 0.18
CA ALA A 161 9.66 13.91 0.87
C ALA A 161 9.50 14.20 2.37
N LYS A 162 10.46 14.90 3.00
CA LYS A 162 10.41 15.27 4.42
C LYS A 162 10.17 16.77 4.55
N LEU A 163 9.27 17.16 5.46
CA LEU A 163 8.99 18.57 5.75
C LEU A 163 10.25 19.37 6.10
N LYS A 164 11.17 18.81 6.90
CA LYS A 164 12.42 19.50 7.24
C LYS A 164 13.26 19.84 6.00
N ASP A 165 13.26 18.97 5.00
CA ASP A 165 14.04 19.17 3.77
C ASP A 165 13.32 20.18 2.86
N LEU A 166 11.98 20.14 2.84
CA LEU A 166 11.14 21.14 2.18
C LEU A 166 11.39 22.55 2.76
N LEU A 167 11.50 22.69 4.08
CA LEU A 167 11.79 23.96 4.75
C LEU A 167 13.22 24.48 4.54
N LEU A 168 14.11 23.71 3.93
CA LEU A 168 15.48 24.15 3.58
C LEU A 168 15.59 24.67 2.14
N THR A 169 14.54 24.46 1.33
CA THR A 169 14.52 24.81 -0.10
C THR A 169 14.62 26.33 -0.32
N ASN A 170 15.30 26.72 -1.41
CA ASN A 170 15.40 28.13 -1.79
C ASN A 170 14.05 28.65 -2.32
N GLU A 171 13.27 27.78 -2.96
CA GLU A 171 11.98 28.08 -3.55
C GLU A 171 11.00 28.62 -2.51
N LEU A 172 10.93 28.01 -1.32
CA LEU A 172 10.11 28.52 -0.23
C LEU A 172 10.71 29.78 0.41
N ARG A 173 12.04 29.84 0.55
CA ARG A 173 12.74 31.02 1.09
C ARG A 173 12.54 32.26 0.22
N GLU A 174 12.49 32.11 -1.10
CA GLU A 174 12.20 33.21 -2.02
C GLU A 174 10.77 33.75 -1.89
N VAL A 175 9.80 32.89 -1.52
CA VAL A 175 8.39 33.29 -1.36
C VAL A 175 8.15 33.92 0.01
N PHE A 176 8.64 33.27 1.07
CA PHE A 176 8.30 33.66 2.44
C PHE A 176 9.41 34.45 3.16
N GLY A 177 10.63 34.44 2.64
CA GLY A 177 11.78 35.05 3.30
C GLY A 177 12.32 34.24 4.48
N GLU A 178 13.52 34.61 4.93
CA GLU A 178 14.28 33.83 5.92
C GLU A 178 13.65 33.80 7.32
N VAL A 179 13.02 34.90 7.74
CA VAL A 179 12.40 35.02 9.07
C VAL A 179 11.26 34.02 9.22
N ILE A 180 10.37 33.95 8.22
CA ILE A 180 9.22 33.05 8.24
C ILE A 180 9.66 31.59 8.20
N ILE A 181 10.64 31.26 7.34
CA ILE A 181 11.22 29.91 7.28
C ILE A 181 11.83 29.53 8.62
N SER A 182 12.51 30.46 9.30
CA SER A 182 13.09 30.23 10.62
C SER A 182 12.02 29.94 11.69
N VAL A 183 10.88 30.64 11.66
CA VAL A 183 9.74 30.38 12.54
C VAL A 183 9.11 29.02 12.24
N LEU A 184 8.88 28.68 10.97
CA LEU A 184 8.39 27.37 10.56
C LEU A 184 9.32 26.24 11.03
N GLN A 185 10.63 26.41 10.86
CA GLN A 185 11.63 25.46 11.35
C GLN A 185 11.61 25.34 12.88
N THR A 186 11.41 26.45 13.59
CA THR A 186 11.33 26.44 15.07
C THR A 186 10.10 25.68 15.58
N CYS A 187 8.96 25.79 14.89
CA CYS A 187 7.71 25.15 15.30
C CYS A 187 7.57 23.68 14.84
N ILE A 188 7.87 23.39 13.58
CA ILE A 188 7.55 22.10 12.92
C ILE A 188 8.74 21.51 12.14
N GLY A 189 9.95 22.01 12.38
CA GLY A 189 11.16 21.63 11.65
C GLY A 189 11.93 20.45 12.27
N PRO A 190 13.24 20.60 12.53
CA PRO A 190 14.10 19.48 12.95
C PRO A 190 13.87 19.04 14.42
N PRO A 191 14.36 17.86 14.84
CA PRO A 191 14.20 17.34 16.21
C PRO A 191 14.73 18.22 17.34
N VAL A 192 15.69 19.10 17.08
CA VAL A 192 16.24 20.06 18.04
C VAL A 192 15.35 21.30 18.26
N SER A 193 14.28 21.44 17.46
CA SER A 193 13.26 22.50 17.60
C SER A 193 12.06 22.01 18.42
N LEU A 194 10.93 22.76 18.46
CA LEU A 194 9.70 22.24 19.06
C LEU A 194 9.22 20.95 18.38
N ASN A 195 9.51 20.80 17.08
CA ASN A 195 9.23 19.60 16.29
C ASN A 195 7.78 19.06 16.44
N LEU A 196 6.80 19.96 16.63
CA LEU A 196 5.45 19.62 17.07
C LEU A 196 4.79 18.59 16.15
N ARG A 197 5.00 18.74 14.84
CA ARG A 197 4.51 17.84 13.80
C ARG A 197 4.96 16.40 14.07
N ASN A 198 6.26 16.16 14.25
CA ASN A 198 6.74 14.79 14.39
C ASN A 198 6.41 14.22 15.77
N ILE A 199 6.51 15.01 16.84
CA ILE A 199 6.13 14.55 18.19
C ILE A 199 4.66 14.06 18.20
N ALA A 200 3.76 14.83 17.58
CA ALA A 200 2.35 14.46 17.48
C ALA A 200 2.10 13.25 16.57
N TRP A 201 2.62 13.23 15.33
CA TRP A 201 2.36 12.15 14.38
C TRP A 201 3.01 10.82 14.76
N HIS A 202 4.06 10.84 15.57
CA HIS A 202 4.66 9.65 16.18
C HIS A 202 3.98 9.25 17.50
N GLY A 203 2.96 9.97 17.96
CA GLY A 203 2.14 9.59 19.12
C GLY A 203 2.86 9.70 20.47
N PHE A 204 3.78 10.66 20.62
CA PHE A 204 4.51 10.87 21.88
C PHE A 204 3.79 11.78 22.88
N PHE A 205 2.80 12.57 22.44
CA PHE A 205 2.03 13.41 23.37
C PHE A 205 1.03 12.57 24.15
N SER A 206 1.16 12.55 25.48
CA SER A 206 -0.02 12.36 26.32
C SER A 206 -0.94 13.59 26.15
N PRO A 207 -2.28 13.42 26.15
CA PRO A 207 -3.21 14.48 25.72
C PRO A 207 -3.05 15.83 26.43
N ALA A 208 -2.76 15.80 27.74
CA ALA A 208 -2.63 17.01 28.56
C ALA A 208 -1.26 17.70 28.43
N GLU A 209 -0.27 17.07 27.80
CA GLU A 209 1.10 17.61 27.71
C GLU A 209 1.24 18.69 26.62
N LEU A 210 0.31 18.78 25.67
CA LEU A 210 0.38 19.75 24.58
C LEU A 210 -0.15 21.13 25.01
N PRO A 211 0.69 22.17 25.10
CA PRO A 211 0.22 23.53 25.36
C PRO A 211 -0.62 24.07 24.20
N LYS A 212 -1.87 24.46 24.48
CA LYS A 212 -2.81 24.98 23.46
C LYS A 212 -2.29 26.17 22.67
N GLN A 213 -1.43 26.99 23.29
CA GLN A 213 -0.82 28.18 22.68
C GLN A 213 -0.07 27.88 21.37
N TYR A 214 0.53 26.70 21.22
CA TYR A 214 1.19 26.32 19.97
C TYR A 214 0.19 26.12 18.84
N VAL A 215 -0.97 25.53 19.14
CA VAL A 215 -1.99 25.31 18.13
C VAL A 215 -2.61 26.64 17.73
N TYR A 216 -2.94 27.52 18.69
CA TYR A 216 -3.38 28.89 18.40
C TYR A 216 -2.37 29.68 17.56
N PHE A 217 -1.07 29.55 17.84
CA PHE A 217 -0.03 30.14 17.01
C PHE A 217 -0.10 29.64 15.58
N LEU A 218 -0.19 28.32 15.36
CA LEU A 218 -0.30 27.74 14.01
C LEU A 218 -1.59 28.19 13.28
N MET A 219 -2.68 28.39 14.02
CA MET A 219 -3.95 28.94 13.49
C MET A 219 -3.84 30.38 12.98
N VAL A 220 -2.86 31.16 13.44
CA VAL A 220 -2.56 32.51 12.92
C VAL A 220 -1.40 32.49 11.94
N LEU A 221 -0.45 31.57 12.11
CA LEU A 221 0.68 31.38 11.20
C LEU A 221 0.18 31.09 9.79
N ALA A 222 -0.70 30.10 9.62
CA ALA A 222 -1.22 29.71 8.31
C ALA A 222 -1.85 30.88 7.52
N PRO A 223 -2.79 31.67 8.08
CA PRO A 223 -3.32 32.84 7.37
C PRO A 223 -2.30 33.98 7.23
N SER A 224 -1.33 34.12 8.15
CA SER A 224 -0.25 35.11 8.01
C SER A 224 0.68 34.79 6.84
N LEU A 225 0.93 33.52 6.54
CA LEU A 225 1.60 33.10 5.31
C LEU A 225 0.78 33.51 4.08
N GLY A 226 -0.54 33.28 4.11
CA GLY A 226 -1.44 33.72 3.04
C GLY A 226 -1.48 35.23 2.85
N TYR A 227 -1.37 36.00 3.92
CA TYR A 227 -1.26 37.46 3.88
C TYR A 227 0.05 37.93 3.21
N VAL A 228 1.16 37.22 3.42
CA VAL A 228 2.41 37.49 2.69
C VAL A 228 2.22 37.17 1.21
N MET A 229 1.60 36.03 0.90
CA MET A 229 1.37 35.61 -0.48
C MET A 229 0.38 36.51 -1.23
N SER A 230 -0.59 37.13 -0.57
CA SER A 230 -1.53 38.03 -1.26
C SER A 230 -0.84 39.28 -1.84
N SER A 231 0.38 39.60 -1.38
CA SER A 231 1.22 40.65 -1.97
C SER A 231 1.99 40.19 -3.22
N ILE A 232 2.05 38.88 -3.48
CA ILE A 232 2.80 38.25 -4.55
C ILE A 232 1.76 37.52 -5.43
N ASP A 233 1.34 38.12 -6.54
CA ASP A 233 0.23 37.65 -7.40
C ASP A 233 0.46 36.23 -7.98
N VAL A 234 0.21 35.20 -7.17
CA VAL A 234 0.50 33.78 -7.46
C VAL A 234 -0.72 32.93 -7.14
N ALA A 235 -1.34 32.38 -8.19
CA ALA A 235 -2.36 31.35 -8.05
C ALA A 235 -1.70 30.00 -7.74
N ILE A 236 -2.04 29.39 -6.60
CA ILE A 236 -1.50 28.08 -6.21
C ILE A 236 -2.31 26.97 -6.87
N THR A 237 -1.60 26.07 -7.55
CA THR A 237 -2.19 24.82 -8.05
C THR A 237 -2.11 23.73 -6.98
N HIS A 238 -3.27 23.23 -6.55
CA HIS A 238 -3.34 22.19 -5.52
C HIS A 238 -3.25 20.77 -6.10
N ARG A 239 -2.40 19.94 -5.48
CA ARG A 239 -2.26 18.53 -5.85
C ARG A 239 -3.50 17.74 -5.44
N GLN A 240 -4.00 16.89 -6.34
CA GLN A 240 -5.16 16.04 -6.08
C GLN A 240 -4.92 15.07 -4.89
N PRO A 241 -5.97 14.77 -4.10
CA PRO A 241 -5.92 13.73 -3.08
C PRO A 241 -5.64 12.34 -3.69
N VAL A 242 -5.14 11.43 -2.86
CA VAL A 242 -4.90 10.03 -3.24
C VAL A 242 -6.22 9.30 -3.48
N ASP A 243 -6.30 8.56 -4.60
CA ASP A 243 -7.42 7.68 -4.89
C ASP A 243 -7.25 6.31 -4.23
N PHE A 244 -8.19 5.95 -3.36
CA PHE A 244 -8.22 4.65 -2.69
C PHE A 244 -9.19 3.65 -3.32
N SER A 245 -9.82 3.97 -4.46
CA SER A 245 -10.87 3.12 -5.07
C SER A 245 -10.45 1.66 -5.26
N HIS A 246 -9.22 1.41 -5.70
CA HIS A 246 -8.68 0.05 -5.83
C HIS A 246 -8.55 -0.67 -4.47
N HIS A 247 -7.97 0.00 -3.48
CA HIS A 247 -7.80 -0.53 -2.12
C HIS A 247 -9.15 -0.84 -1.47
N ILE A 248 -10.13 0.07 -1.62
CA ILE A 248 -11.49 -0.10 -1.11
C ILE A 248 -12.12 -1.35 -1.73
N LYS A 249 -12.01 -1.54 -3.05
CA LYS A 249 -12.55 -2.73 -3.72
C LYS A 249 -11.97 -4.02 -3.15
N LEU A 250 -10.65 -4.08 -2.94
CA LEU A 250 -9.98 -5.26 -2.39
C LEU A 250 -10.34 -5.50 -0.92
N LEU A 251 -10.49 -4.45 -0.11
CA LEU A 251 -10.78 -4.57 1.33
C LEU A 251 -12.27 -4.64 1.66
N SER A 252 -13.17 -4.45 0.69
CA SER A 252 -14.63 -4.41 0.93
C SER A 252 -15.18 -5.70 1.55
N HIS A 253 -14.55 -6.84 1.27
CA HIS A 253 -14.93 -8.13 1.86
C HIS A 253 -14.68 -8.19 3.38
N LEU A 254 -13.89 -7.27 3.94
CA LEU A 254 -13.59 -7.19 5.36
C LEU A 254 -14.65 -6.46 6.17
N LEU A 255 -15.64 -5.84 5.53
CA LEU A 255 -16.75 -5.16 6.19
C LEU A 255 -17.52 -6.13 7.10
N PRO A 256 -18.05 -5.66 8.23
CA PRO A 256 -18.78 -6.53 9.14
C PRO A 256 -20.10 -6.94 8.48
N GLY A 257 -20.41 -8.25 8.51
CA GLY A 257 -21.74 -8.75 8.14
C GLY A 257 -22.76 -8.33 9.21
N ASN A 258 -23.69 -7.43 8.86
CA ASN A 258 -24.75 -6.83 9.71
C ASN A 258 -24.31 -6.38 11.12
N LYS A 259 -24.20 -5.06 11.32
CA LYS A 259 -23.94 -4.43 12.63
C LYS A 259 -25.00 -4.84 13.65
N SER A 260 -24.63 -5.58 14.70
CA SER A 260 -25.47 -5.69 15.89
C SER A 260 -25.33 -4.42 16.72
N LYS A 261 -26.42 -3.96 17.35
CA LYS A 261 -26.42 -2.77 18.23
C LYS A 261 -25.48 -2.92 19.46
N ASN A 262 -25.05 -4.14 19.79
CA ASN A 262 -24.20 -4.44 20.95
C ASN A 262 -22.70 -4.35 20.65
N SER A 263 -22.31 -3.95 19.44
CA SER A 263 -20.90 -3.93 19.03
C SER A 263 -20.12 -2.71 19.55
N GLU A 264 -20.79 -1.63 19.92
CA GLU A 264 -20.14 -0.36 20.29
C GLU A 264 -19.61 -0.35 21.73
N ASP A 265 -20.46 -0.71 22.69
CA ASP A 265 -20.08 -0.85 24.11
C ASP A 265 -18.89 -1.80 24.25
N LEU A 266 -18.91 -2.85 23.45
CA LEU A 266 -17.82 -3.80 23.36
C LEU A 266 -16.49 -3.18 22.89
N TYR A 267 -16.48 -2.42 21.80
CA TYR A 267 -15.24 -1.84 21.30
C TYR A 267 -14.61 -0.93 22.35
N SER A 268 -15.46 -0.19 23.07
CA SER A 268 -15.06 0.60 24.23
C SER A 268 -14.50 -0.28 25.34
N ASP A 269 -15.15 -1.40 25.68
CA ASP A 269 -14.66 -2.34 26.69
C ASP A 269 -13.31 -2.97 26.31
N ILE A 270 -13.10 -3.32 25.05
CA ILE A 270 -11.82 -3.87 24.58
C ILE A 270 -10.70 -2.85 24.77
N PHE A 271 -10.88 -1.61 24.32
CA PHE A 271 -9.86 -0.56 24.47
C PHE A 271 -9.62 -0.15 25.93
N ARG A 272 -10.66 -0.17 26.76
CA ARG A 272 -10.53 0.17 28.18
C ARG A 272 -9.74 -0.86 28.98
N ASN A 273 -9.82 -2.14 28.61
CA ASN A 273 -9.25 -3.23 29.41
C ASN A 273 -7.95 -3.82 28.84
N THR A 274 -7.52 -3.41 27.64
CA THR A 274 -6.26 -3.88 27.04
C THR A 274 -5.04 -3.26 27.71
N SER A 275 -3.98 -4.03 27.91
CA SER A 275 -2.68 -3.50 28.38
C SER A 275 -1.86 -2.82 27.27
N MET A 276 -2.32 -2.90 26.02
CA MET A 276 -1.68 -2.23 24.89
C MET A 276 -1.77 -0.69 24.96
N ILE A 277 -2.80 -0.17 25.61
CA ILE A 277 -3.11 1.26 25.64
C ILE A 277 -2.72 1.82 27.01
N PRO A 278 -1.72 2.71 27.10
CA PRO A 278 -1.36 3.37 28.34
C PRO A 278 -2.54 4.14 28.93
N THR A 279 -2.63 4.21 30.27
CA THR A 279 -3.74 4.89 30.96
C THR A 279 -3.88 6.35 30.53
N SER A 280 -2.75 7.03 30.33
CA SER A 280 -2.67 8.42 29.84
C SER A 280 -3.32 8.62 28.45
N HIS A 281 -3.38 7.57 27.62
CA HIS A 281 -3.86 7.63 26.24
C HIS A 281 -5.30 7.15 26.08
N GLN A 282 -5.90 6.52 27.09
CA GLN A 282 -7.26 5.95 27.04
C GLN A 282 -8.31 6.94 26.52
N VAL A 283 -8.24 8.21 26.96
CA VAL A 283 -9.17 9.27 26.52
C VAL A 283 -9.10 9.53 25.01
N VAL A 284 -7.94 9.35 24.38
CA VAL A 284 -7.76 9.50 22.92
C VAL A 284 -8.49 8.38 22.19
N TRP A 285 -8.30 7.14 22.63
CA TRP A 285 -8.94 5.96 22.03
C TRP A 285 -10.47 6.00 22.15
N SER A 286 -11.00 6.44 23.29
CA SER A 286 -12.44 6.69 23.43
C SER A 286 -12.94 7.75 22.46
N LYS A 287 -12.18 8.84 22.26
CA LYS A 287 -12.54 9.89 21.30
C LYS A 287 -12.45 9.40 19.84
N CYS A 288 -11.51 8.51 19.52
CA CYS A 288 -11.47 7.84 18.21
C CYS A 288 -12.79 7.09 17.94
N LEU A 289 -13.23 6.24 18.87
CA LEU A 289 -14.50 5.51 18.71
C LEU A 289 -15.70 6.45 18.53
N HIS A 290 -15.73 7.54 19.29
CA HIS A 290 -16.76 8.57 19.15
C HIS A 290 -16.81 9.17 17.74
N PHE A 291 -15.67 9.54 17.15
CA PHE A 291 -15.64 10.05 15.77
C PHE A 291 -16.02 9.00 14.74
N TYR A 292 -15.63 7.74 14.95
CA TYR A 292 -16.06 6.64 14.08
C TYR A 292 -17.59 6.44 14.11
N GLN A 293 -18.21 6.50 15.29
CA GLN A 293 -19.66 6.40 15.47
C GLN A 293 -20.41 7.56 14.78
N GLN A 294 -19.86 8.77 14.85
CA GLN A 294 -20.38 9.94 14.15
C GLN A 294 -20.13 9.93 12.63
N GLN A 295 -19.52 8.86 12.09
CA GLN A 295 -19.11 8.75 10.68
C GLN A 295 -18.12 9.85 10.26
N ARG A 296 -17.41 10.45 11.22
CA ARG A 296 -16.32 11.41 10.98
C ARG A 296 -15.03 10.66 10.75
N TYR A 297 -15.00 9.87 9.69
CA TYR A 297 -13.93 8.91 9.44
C TYR A 297 -12.56 9.56 9.24
N GLY A 298 -12.49 10.75 8.64
CA GLY A 298 -11.25 11.53 8.52
C GLY A 298 -10.64 11.89 9.87
N TRP A 299 -11.46 12.33 10.82
CA TRP A 299 -11.00 12.69 12.16
C TRP A 299 -10.61 11.47 12.99
N PHE A 300 -11.39 10.40 12.86
CA PHE A 300 -11.07 9.09 13.43
C PHE A 300 -9.70 8.59 12.99
N VAL A 301 -9.40 8.60 11.68
CA VAL A 301 -8.13 8.06 11.16
C VAL A 301 -6.93 8.93 11.55
N VAL A 302 -7.08 10.26 11.49
CA VAL A 302 -6.02 11.20 11.91
C VAL A 302 -5.65 10.98 13.37
N LEU A 303 -6.63 10.75 14.24
CA LEU A 303 -6.39 10.57 15.66
C LEU A 303 -5.88 9.17 16.01
N LEU A 304 -6.38 8.11 15.36
CA LEU A 304 -6.04 6.72 15.68
C LEU A 304 -4.65 6.29 15.18
N LEU A 305 -4.18 6.80 14.03
CA LEU A 305 -2.91 6.37 13.43
C LEU A 305 -1.70 6.58 14.35
N PRO A 306 -1.47 7.76 14.96
CA PRO A 306 -0.37 7.95 15.90
C PRO A 306 -0.47 7.05 17.14
N GLN A 307 -1.70 6.72 17.55
CA GLN A 307 -1.96 5.88 18.73
C GLN A 307 -1.60 4.41 18.47
N ILE A 308 -1.91 3.90 17.28
CA ILE A 308 -1.45 2.56 16.85
C ILE A 308 0.08 2.53 16.78
N GLU A 309 0.73 3.57 16.25
CA GLU A 309 2.19 3.62 16.18
C GLU A 309 2.82 3.63 17.59
N SER A 310 2.27 4.42 18.52
CA SER A 310 2.70 4.45 19.92
C SER A 310 2.52 3.10 20.63
N ALA A 311 1.35 2.47 20.50
CA ALA A 311 1.07 1.14 21.04
C ALA A 311 2.03 0.08 20.50
N LEU A 312 2.28 0.05 19.18
CA LEU A 312 3.22 -0.87 18.56
C LEU A 312 4.65 -0.62 19.01
N ARG A 313 5.05 0.64 19.21
CA ARG A 313 6.37 1.00 19.77
C ARG A 313 6.57 0.41 21.16
N CYS A 314 5.54 0.49 22.01
CA CYS A 314 5.56 -0.07 23.36
C CYS A 314 5.75 -1.59 23.32
N ILE A 315 4.93 -2.28 22.51
CA ILE A 315 5.02 -3.74 22.32
C ILE A 315 6.40 -4.13 21.75
N PHE A 316 6.88 -3.40 20.75
CA PHE A 316 8.18 -3.64 20.13
C PHE A 316 9.34 -3.50 21.10
N CYS A 317 9.34 -2.45 21.92
CA CYS A 317 10.40 -2.24 22.91
C CYS A 317 10.40 -3.34 23.98
N SER A 318 9.22 -3.73 24.45
CA SER A 318 9.08 -4.85 25.39
C SER A 318 9.52 -6.18 24.76
N ALA A 319 9.09 -6.47 23.52
CA ALA A 319 9.41 -7.72 22.83
C ALA A 319 10.90 -7.89 22.54
N ASN A 320 11.62 -6.80 22.31
CA ASN A 320 13.04 -6.81 21.93
C ASN A 320 13.98 -6.32 23.05
N ASN A 321 13.49 -6.11 24.27
CA ASN A 321 14.25 -5.57 25.40
C ASN A 321 15.01 -4.27 25.03
N CYS A 322 14.34 -3.37 24.31
CA CYS A 322 14.92 -2.11 23.91
C CYS A 322 15.11 -1.17 25.10
N SER A 323 16.11 -0.29 25.02
CA SER A 323 16.30 0.77 26.02
C SER A 323 15.08 1.68 26.11
N HIS A 324 14.73 2.10 27.33
CA HIS A 324 13.63 3.03 27.61
C HIS A 324 13.65 4.30 26.72
N ARG A 325 14.83 4.78 26.31
CA ARG A 325 14.96 5.94 25.41
C ARG A 325 14.24 5.77 24.06
N MET A 326 13.96 4.54 23.64
CA MET A 326 13.23 4.26 22.39
C MET A 326 11.72 4.45 22.55
N LEU A 327 11.21 4.52 23.79
CA LEU A 327 9.81 4.83 24.09
C LEU A 327 9.56 6.35 24.04
N THR A 328 10.60 7.16 24.27
CA THR A 328 10.50 8.61 24.42
C THR A 328 10.89 9.39 23.16
N ALA A 329 10.34 10.59 23.02
CA ALA A 329 10.79 11.55 22.01
C ALA A 329 12.16 12.10 22.41
N GLU A 330 13.19 11.79 21.63
CA GLU A 330 14.55 12.34 21.76
C GLU A 330 14.82 13.49 20.76
N SER A 331 15.68 14.43 21.12
CA SER A 331 16.05 15.57 20.25
C SER A 331 17.33 15.35 19.44
N ASP A 332 18.18 14.44 19.89
CA ASP A 332 19.53 14.16 19.38
C ASP A 332 19.61 12.87 18.53
N VAL A 333 18.55 12.06 18.53
CA VAL A 333 18.47 10.79 17.78
C VAL A 333 17.18 10.75 16.96
N LEU A 334 17.22 10.04 15.83
CA LEU A 334 16.02 9.77 15.03
C LEU A 334 15.04 8.87 15.79
N TYR A 335 13.75 9.17 15.69
CA TYR A 335 12.70 8.32 16.26
C TYR A 335 12.63 6.96 15.58
N THR A 336 12.37 5.92 16.37
CA THR A 336 12.02 4.60 15.83
C THR A 336 10.75 4.71 15.01
N THR A 337 10.89 4.54 13.70
CA THR A 337 9.77 4.69 12.76
C THR A 337 8.92 3.43 12.73
N LEU A 338 7.66 3.57 12.28
CA LEU A 338 6.77 2.41 12.08
C LEU A 338 7.38 1.35 11.13
N ASN A 339 8.18 1.76 10.14
CA ASN A 339 8.86 0.84 9.25
C ASN A 339 9.95 0.02 9.96
N GLU A 340 10.66 0.63 10.92
CA GLU A 340 11.66 -0.07 11.74
C GLU A 340 10.99 -1.03 12.73
N ILE A 341 9.89 -0.59 13.37
CA ILE A 341 9.08 -1.43 14.27
C ILE A 341 8.58 -2.70 13.58
N LEU A 342 8.18 -2.59 12.31
CA LEU A 342 7.64 -3.69 11.50
C LEU A 342 8.70 -4.40 10.65
N SER A 343 9.98 -4.10 10.82
CA SER A 343 11.04 -4.78 10.07
C SER A 343 11.33 -6.19 10.59
N LYS A 344 11.81 -7.10 9.74
CA LYS A 344 12.21 -8.45 10.16
C LYS A 344 13.40 -8.45 11.11
N TYR A 345 14.33 -7.52 10.90
CA TYR A 345 15.60 -7.46 11.60
C TYR A 345 15.80 -6.10 12.24
N LEU A 346 16.28 -6.10 13.47
CA LEU A 346 16.72 -4.92 14.19
C LEU A 346 17.97 -4.31 13.53
N SER A 347 18.34 -3.11 13.95
CA SER A 347 19.49 -2.38 13.38
C SER A 347 20.85 -3.06 13.59
N ASP A 348 20.98 -3.86 14.65
CA ASP A 348 22.14 -4.71 14.96
C ASP A 348 22.14 -6.06 14.20
N GLY A 349 21.06 -6.32 13.44
CA GLY A 349 20.84 -7.52 12.67
C GLY A 349 20.09 -8.62 13.40
N GLU A 350 19.81 -8.51 14.70
CA GLU A 350 19.03 -9.52 15.42
C GLU A 350 17.59 -9.62 14.89
N GLU A 351 16.95 -10.78 15.05
CA GLU A 351 15.58 -10.96 14.58
C GLU A 351 14.61 -10.19 15.48
N ASN A 352 13.67 -9.50 14.85
CA ASN A 352 12.64 -8.75 15.56
C ASN A 352 11.58 -9.70 16.15
N ASN A 353 11.50 -9.75 17.47
CA ASN A 353 10.60 -10.63 18.21
C ASN A 353 9.13 -10.23 18.14
N LEU A 354 8.79 -9.08 17.54
CA LEU A 354 7.41 -8.61 17.40
C LEU A 354 6.53 -9.63 16.66
N LYS A 355 7.07 -10.33 15.65
CA LYS A 355 6.33 -11.38 14.92
C LYS A 355 5.93 -12.54 15.84
N HIS A 356 6.77 -12.93 16.79
CA HIS A 356 6.47 -14.01 17.74
C HIS A 356 5.34 -13.61 18.70
N ILE A 357 5.33 -12.33 19.10
CA ILE A 357 4.25 -11.78 19.91
C ILE A 357 2.97 -11.69 19.09
N LEU A 358 2.94 -10.97 17.96
CA LEU A 358 1.71 -10.66 17.22
C LEU A 358 1.20 -11.79 16.32
N GLY A 359 2.07 -12.71 15.88
CA GLY A 359 1.74 -13.76 14.91
C GLY A 359 1.76 -13.24 13.46
N SER A 360 1.93 -14.15 12.50
CA SER A 360 2.09 -13.81 11.08
C SER A 360 0.90 -13.04 10.52
N THR A 361 -0.32 -13.43 10.88
CA THR A 361 -1.51 -12.87 10.27
C THR A 361 -1.73 -11.39 10.61
N LEU A 362 -1.53 -11.00 11.87
CA LEU A 362 -1.59 -9.59 12.27
C LEU A 362 -0.44 -8.79 11.68
N MET A 363 0.75 -9.40 11.59
CA MET A 363 1.88 -8.77 10.93
C MET A 363 1.61 -8.51 9.44
N ASP A 364 1.08 -9.48 8.69
CA ASP A 364 0.69 -9.26 7.29
C ASP A 364 -0.35 -8.13 7.17
N PHE A 365 -1.33 -8.07 8.08
CA PHE A 365 -2.33 -6.99 8.05
C PHE A 365 -1.73 -5.60 8.34
N LEU A 366 -0.78 -5.51 9.28
CA LEU A 366 -0.01 -4.29 9.54
C LEU A 366 0.80 -3.87 8.31
N HIS A 367 1.48 -4.83 7.67
CA HIS A 367 2.27 -4.56 6.48
C HIS A 367 1.41 -4.10 5.31
N ASP A 368 0.25 -4.71 5.10
CA ASP A 368 -0.70 -4.30 4.07
C ASP A 368 -1.13 -2.84 4.24
N LEU A 369 -1.52 -2.43 5.45
CA LEU A 369 -2.03 -1.08 5.67
C LEU A 369 -0.94 -0.01 5.70
N PHE A 370 0.28 -0.34 6.14
CA PHE A 370 1.30 0.67 6.46
C PHE A 370 2.61 0.55 5.67
N VAL A 371 2.98 -0.63 5.16
CA VAL A 371 4.34 -0.89 4.65
C VAL A 371 4.36 -1.20 3.16
N TYR A 372 3.48 -2.05 2.63
CA TYR A 372 3.60 -2.49 1.24
C TYR A 372 3.35 -1.34 0.26
N PRO A 373 4.18 -1.19 -0.80
CA PRO A 373 4.07 -0.06 -1.73
C PRO A 373 2.73 0.04 -2.44
N GLU A 374 2.14 -1.11 -2.80
CA GLU A 374 0.82 -1.22 -3.44
C GLU A 374 -0.34 -1.22 -2.43
N GLY A 375 -0.03 -1.12 -1.13
CA GLY A 375 -1.01 -0.97 -0.07
C GLY A 375 -1.43 0.49 0.11
N PRO A 376 -2.48 0.75 0.91
CA PRO A 376 -2.97 2.11 1.11
C PRO A 376 -1.96 3.06 1.79
N ARG A 377 -0.93 2.52 2.47
CA ARG A 377 0.11 3.32 3.18
C ARG A 377 -0.51 4.41 4.07
N LEU A 378 -1.59 4.04 4.79
CA LEU A 378 -2.51 5.01 5.41
C LEU A 378 -1.80 6.02 6.30
N ARG A 379 -0.86 5.55 7.13
CA ARG A 379 -0.06 6.39 8.04
C ARG A 379 0.67 7.50 7.29
N ASP A 380 1.35 7.16 6.20
CA ASP A 380 2.12 8.13 5.42
C ASP A 380 1.19 9.12 4.70
N ARG A 381 0.21 8.59 3.95
CA ARG A 381 -0.69 9.43 3.14
C ARG A 381 -1.49 10.43 3.98
N VAL A 382 -1.99 9.99 5.14
CA VAL A 382 -2.77 10.84 6.05
C VAL A 382 -1.88 11.88 6.73
N SER A 383 -0.70 11.50 7.25
CA SER A 383 0.21 12.44 7.93
C SER A 383 0.82 13.51 7.02
N HIS A 384 0.91 13.25 5.72
CA HIS A 384 1.35 14.22 4.70
C HIS A 384 0.21 15.05 4.09
N GLY A 385 -1.03 14.91 4.60
CA GLY A 385 -2.18 15.68 4.12
C GLY A 385 -2.58 15.33 2.67
N GLU A 386 -2.31 14.11 2.22
CA GLU A 386 -2.58 13.68 0.83
C GLU A 386 -3.99 13.12 0.63
N VAL A 387 -4.81 13.12 1.69
CA VAL A 387 -6.09 12.42 1.72
C VAL A 387 -7.24 13.39 1.90
N ASP A 388 -8.35 13.15 1.20
CA ASP A 388 -9.62 13.83 1.46
C ASP A 388 -10.24 13.29 2.75
N LEU A 389 -10.18 14.11 3.81
CA LEU A 389 -10.71 13.77 5.12
C LEU A 389 -12.23 13.92 5.21
N ASP A 390 -12.84 14.75 4.36
CA ASP A 390 -14.28 14.98 4.34
C ASP A 390 -15.01 13.76 3.76
N ASN A 391 -14.44 13.15 2.71
CA ASN A 391 -15.00 11.98 2.04
C ASN A 391 -14.21 10.69 2.31
N PHE A 392 -13.59 10.58 3.49
CA PHE A 392 -12.80 9.40 3.83
C PHE A 392 -13.65 8.12 3.87
N SER A 393 -13.16 7.05 3.25
CA SER A 393 -13.92 5.81 3.08
C SER A 393 -14.21 5.10 4.41
N GLY A 394 -15.49 4.79 4.63
CA GLY A 394 -15.92 3.94 5.74
C GLY A 394 -15.33 2.53 5.70
N VAL A 395 -14.97 2.01 4.51
CA VAL A 395 -14.27 0.72 4.38
C VAL A 395 -12.89 0.80 5.00
N LEU A 396 -12.09 1.81 4.64
CA LEU A 396 -10.74 1.97 5.20
C LEU A 396 -10.77 2.29 6.70
N ALA A 397 -11.72 3.10 7.14
CA ALA A 397 -11.92 3.39 8.54
C ALA A 397 -12.26 2.13 9.34
N TRP A 398 -13.18 1.30 8.83
CA TRP A 398 -13.48 0.01 9.43
C TRP A 398 -12.27 -0.93 9.42
N THR A 399 -11.54 -1.02 8.32
CA THR A 399 -10.34 -1.85 8.22
C THR A 399 -9.30 -1.46 9.28
N LEU A 400 -9.09 -0.15 9.49
CA LEU A 400 -8.19 0.35 10.53
C LEU A 400 -8.72 0.09 11.94
N LEU A 401 -10.02 0.30 12.19
CA LEU A 401 -10.64 -0.03 13.48
C LEU A 401 -10.50 -1.53 13.78
N ARG A 402 -10.73 -2.37 12.78
CA ARG A 402 -10.59 -3.83 12.87
C ARG A 402 -9.17 -4.22 13.22
N LEU A 403 -8.15 -3.63 12.59
CA LEU A 403 -6.75 -3.83 12.98
C LEU A 403 -6.55 -3.46 14.46
N ALA A 404 -6.98 -2.27 14.86
CA ALA A 404 -6.80 -1.74 16.21
C ALA A 404 -7.48 -2.63 17.27
N LEU A 405 -8.69 -3.13 16.98
CA LEU A 405 -9.42 -4.08 17.83
C LEU A 405 -8.70 -5.42 17.96
N ASN A 406 -8.15 -5.98 16.88
CA ASN A 406 -7.42 -7.25 16.97
C ASN A 406 -6.10 -7.11 17.74
N LEU A 407 -5.42 -5.96 17.59
CA LEU A 407 -4.24 -5.66 18.40
C LEU A 407 -4.64 -5.56 19.87
N ALA A 408 -5.61 -4.72 20.23
CA ALA A 408 -6.07 -4.56 21.60
C ALA A 408 -6.57 -5.87 22.22
N TYR A 409 -7.34 -6.65 21.48
CA TYR A 409 -7.87 -7.95 21.91
C TYR A 409 -6.76 -8.92 22.34
N LYS A 410 -5.64 -8.91 21.63
CA LYS A 410 -4.49 -9.78 21.91
C LYS A 410 -3.83 -9.51 23.26
N PHE A 411 -4.01 -8.31 23.80
CA PHE A 411 -3.46 -7.87 25.07
C PHE A 411 -4.56 -7.66 26.13
N LEU A 412 -5.71 -8.33 25.99
CA LEU A 412 -6.71 -8.38 27.05
C LEU A 412 -6.28 -9.34 28.18
N PRO A 413 -6.74 -9.12 29.42
CA PRO A 413 -6.53 -10.04 30.53
C PRO A 413 -7.17 -11.40 30.24
N ASN A 414 -6.55 -12.48 30.73
CA ASN A 414 -7.11 -13.83 30.69
C ASN A 414 -8.26 -14.01 31.71
N ASP A 415 -9.39 -13.31 31.50
CA ASP A 415 -10.61 -13.41 32.31
C ASP A 415 -11.74 -14.12 31.55
N ALA A 416 -12.50 -14.97 32.26
CA ALA A 416 -13.64 -15.73 31.77
C ALA A 416 -14.74 -14.83 31.15
N ASN A 417 -14.86 -13.58 31.58
CA ASN A 417 -15.78 -12.61 30.98
C ASN A 417 -15.43 -12.31 29.51
N PHE A 418 -14.13 -12.13 29.21
CA PHE A 418 -13.66 -11.89 27.85
C PHE A 418 -13.64 -13.16 26.98
N GLN A 419 -13.55 -14.34 27.60
CA GLN A 419 -13.65 -15.64 26.91
C GLN A 419 -15.07 -15.97 26.42
N LYS A 420 -16.14 -15.49 27.08
CA LYS A 420 -17.50 -15.62 26.53
C LYS A 420 -17.74 -14.69 25.34
N LEU A 421 -17.25 -13.46 25.44
CA LEU A 421 -17.23 -12.48 24.35
C LEU A 421 -16.47 -13.01 23.11
N GLN A 422 -15.37 -13.73 23.33
CA GLN A 422 -14.54 -14.37 22.30
C GLN A 422 -15.33 -15.18 21.25
N THR A 423 -16.37 -15.93 21.64
CA THR A 423 -17.02 -16.88 20.73
C THR A 423 -17.99 -16.22 19.73
N GLU A 424 -18.68 -15.15 20.14
CA GLU A 424 -19.60 -14.41 19.26
C GLU A 424 -18.86 -13.37 18.38
N LEU A 425 -17.69 -12.89 18.82
CA LEU A 425 -17.02 -11.72 18.26
C LEU A 425 -15.83 -12.01 17.36
N ILE A 426 -15.16 -13.14 17.53
CA ILE A 426 -14.15 -13.62 16.58
C ILE A 426 -14.75 -13.65 15.17
N LYS A 427 -16.02 -14.01 15.00
CA LYS A 427 -16.66 -14.04 13.66
C LYS A 427 -16.82 -12.66 13.01
N GLY A 428 -16.88 -11.57 13.78
CA GLY A 428 -17.21 -10.24 13.27
C GLY A 428 -16.02 -9.36 12.90
N PHE A 429 -14.88 -9.52 13.58
CA PHE A 429 -13.67 -8.71 13.32
C PHE A 429 -12.35 -9.49 13.37
N SER A 430 -12.32 -10.77 13.77
CA SER A 430 -11.07 -11.55 13.81
C SER A 430 -10.39 -11.52 12.46
N VAL A 431 -9.08 -11.35 12.44
CA VAL A 431 -8.29 -11.45 11.22
C VAL A 431 -7.56 -12.78 11.11
N SER A 432 -7.93 -13.83 11.88
CA SER A 432 -7.21 -15.12 11.89
C SER A 432 -6.92 -15.72 10.51
N ASP A 433 -7.82 -15.49 9.55
CA ASP A 433 -7.76 -16.03 8.19
C ASP A 433 -7.36 -14.97 7.15
N TYR A 434 -6.82 -13.84 7.61
CA TYR A 434 -6.40 -12.76 6.73
C TYR A 434 -5.14 -13.14 5.96
N GLU A 435 -5.16 -12.91 4.65
CA GLU A 435 -3.99 -12.98 3.79
C GLU A 435 -3.69 -11.59 3.24
N SER A 436 -2.40 -11.28 3.08
CA SER A 436 -1.97 -10.05 2.44
C SER A 436 -2.62 -9.88 1.08
N GLN A 437 -3.27 -8.74 0.86
CA GLN A 437 -3.88 -8.33 -0.40
C GLN A 437 -2.90 -7.53 -1.26
N PHE A 438 -1.97 -6.80 -0.62
CA PHE A 438 -1.12 -5.81 -1.29
C PHE A 438 0.36 -6.21 -1.43
N HIS A 439 0.77 -7.37 -0.92
CA HIS A 439 2.13 -7.86 -1.17
C HIS A 439 2.34 -8.14 -2.68
N PRO A 440 3.47 -7.74 -3.28
CA PRO A 440 3.72 -7.91 -4.71
C PRO A 440 3.53 -9.33 -5.25
N VAL A 441 3.92 -10.33 -4.47
CA VAL A 441 3.77 -11.74 -4.84
C VAL A 441 2.31 -12.18 -4.79
N ASN A 442 1.51 -11.70 -3.82
CA ASN A 442 0.09 -12.00 -3.79
C ASN A 442 -0.65 -11.35 -4.96
N ILE A 443 -0.31 -10.11 -5.30
CA ILE A 443 -0.83 -9.43 -6.50
C ILE A 443 -0.51 -10.24 -7.76
N ALA A 444 0.74 -10.72 -7.89
CA ALA A 444 1.13 -11.59 -9.00
C ALA A 444 0.31 -12.90 -9.01
N LYS A 445 0.07 -13.53 -7.85
CA LYS A 445 -0.77 -14.73 -7.69
C LYS A 445 -2.20 -14.49 -8.15
N CYS A 446 -2.83 -13.39 -7.71
CA CYS A 446 -4.18 -13.01 -8.14
C CYS A 446 -4.25 -12.76 -9.66
N LYS A 447 -3.22 -12.14 -10.25
CA LYS A 447 -3.14 -11.92 -11.69
C LYS A 447 -2.94 -13.22 -12.48
N VAL A 448 -2.21 -14.19 -11.93
CA VAL A 448 -2.14 -15.55 -12.47
C VAL A 448 -3.52 -16.21 -12.46
N ALA A 449 -4.27 -16.12 -11.35
CA ALA A 449 -5.63 -16.64 -11.24
C ALA A 449 -6.60 -16.00 -12.26
N GLU A 450 -6.52 -14.67 -12.41
CA GLU A 450 -7.29 -13.91 -13.40
C GLU A 450 -6.93 -14.36 -14.83
N THR A 451 -5.63 -14.52 -15.13
CA THR A 451 -5.15 -15.00 -16.43
C THR A 451 -5.69 -16.39 -16.74
N PHE A 452 -5.61 -17.35 -15.80
CA PHE A 452 -6.20 -18.68 -15.99
C PHE A 452 -7.68 -18.58 -16.35
N SER A 453 -8.46 -17.83 -15.58
CA SER A 453 -9.90 -17.64 -15.82
C SER A 453 -10.18 -17.04 -17.20
N LEU A 454 -9.43 -16.00 -17.59
CA LEU A 454 -9.56 -15.35 -18.90
C LEU A 454 -9.21 -16.31 -20.04
N THR A 455 -8.20 -17.19 -19.90
CA THR A 455 -7.87 -18.14 -20.99
C THR A 455 -9.03 -19.08 -21.32
N PHE A 456 -9.86 -19.44 -20.33
CA PHE A 456 -11.06 -20.26 -20.57
C PHE A 456 -12.16 -19.43 -21.25
N HIS A 457 -12.41 -18.22 -20.76
CA HIS A 457 -13.44 -17.35 -21.33
C HIS A 457 -13.14 -16.91 -22.77
N VAL A 458 -11.88 -16.54 -23.06
CA VAL A 458 -11.43 -16.18 -24.41
C VAL A 458 -11.58 -17.37 -25.37
N GLN A 459 -11.30 -18.58 -24.89
CA GLN A 459 -11.44 -19.78 -25.71
C GLN A 459 -12.91 -20.07 -26.04
N GLU A 460 -13.80 -19.99 -25.06
CA GLU A 460 -15.26 -20.12 -25.27
C GLU A 460 -15.77 -19.06 -26.28
N THR A 461 -15.35 -17.81 -26.11
CA THR A 461 -15.73 -16.72 -27.03
C THR A 461 -15.21 -17.00 -28.45
N ASN A 462 -14.00 -17.56 -28.58
CA ASN A 462 -13.43 -17.96 -29.87
C ASN A 462 -14.19 -19.13 -30.52
N GLU A 463 -14.68 -20.10 -29.73
CA GLU A 463 -15.52 -21.19 -30.23
C GLU A 463 -16.86 -20.66 -30.77
N MET A 464 -17.49 -19.71 -30.08
CA MET A 464 -18.68 -19.01 -30.58
C MET A 464 -18.40 -18.30 -31.92
N LEU A 465 -17.27 -17.59 -32.02
CA LEU A 465 -16.86 -16.95 -33.26
C LEU A 465 -16.61 -17.97 -34.38
N ASN A 466 -15.96 -19.09 -34.09
CA ASN A 466 -15.71 -20.15 -35.07
C ASN A 466 -17.01 -20.72 -35.62
N ASN A 467 -17.98 -21.02 -34.75
CA ASN A 467 -19.29 -21.54 -35.16
C ASN A 467 -20.01 -20.53 -36.08
N LEU A 468 -20.02 -19.25 -35.70
CA LEU A 468 -20.61 -18.18 -36.52
C LEU A 468 -19.89 -18.05 -37.87
N MET A 469 -18.55 -18.16 -37.89
CA MET A 469 -17.75 -18.12 -39.11
C MET A 469 -18.10 -19.27 -40.06
N VAL A 470 -18.20 -20.50 -39.54
CA VAL A 470 -18.60 -21.69 -40.30
C VAL A 470 -20.00 -21.53 -40.87
N GLU A 471 -20.96 -21.05 -40.08
CA GLU A 471 -22.33 -20.82 -40.51
C GLU A 471 -22.41 -19.74 -41.62
N CYS A 472 -21.79 -18.59 -41.42
CA CYS A 472 -21.77 -17.50 -42.39
C CYS A 472 -21.11 -17.91 -43.72
N PHE A 473 -20.02 -18.69 -43.65
CA PHE A 473 -19.33 -19.15 -44.86
C PHE A 473 -20.07 -20.29 -45.57
N ARG A 474 -20.76 -21.18 -44.83
CA ARG A 474 -21.66 -22.18 -45.42
C ARG A 474 -22.83 -21.52 -46.16
N LEU A 475 -23.46 -20.49 -45.56
CA LEU A 475 -24.54 -19.75 -46.19
C LEU A 475 -24.07 -19.00 -47.44
N ASN A 476 -22.87 -18.40 -47.42
CA ASN A 476 -22.32 -17.77 -48.62
C ASN A 476 -22.00 -18.77 -49.72
N ALA A 477 -21.45 -19.95 -49.40
CA ALA A 477 -21.22 -21.00 -50.38
C ALA A 477 -22.54 -21.55 -50.96
N ALA A 478 -23.58 -21.72 -50.14
CA ALA A 478 -24.90 -22.14 -50.62
C ALA A 478 -25.56 -21.09 -51.53
N ASN A 479 -25.40 -19.79 -51.19
CA ASN A 479 -25.89 -18.68 -52.02
C ASN A 479 -25.08 -18.52 -53.33
N GLU A 480 -23.77 -18.77 -53.30
CA GLU A 480 -22.92 -18.79 -54.51
C GLU A 480 -23.29 -19.97 -55.42
N ILE A 481 -23.55 -21.15 -54.88
CA ILE A 481 -24.02 -22.33 -55.64
C ILE A 481 -25.41 -22.09 -56.26
N GLN A 482 -26.32 -21.39 -55.56
CA GLN A 482 -27.60 -20.96 -56.13
C GLN A 482 -27.45 -19.89 -57.22
N ALA A 483 -26.41 -19.06 -57.16
CA ALA A 483 -26.12 -18.05 -58.18
C ALA A 483 -25.40 -18.60 -59.41
N THR A 484 -24.71 -19.75 -59.30
CA THR A 484 -23.96 -20.39 -60.40
C THR A 484 -24.71 -21.51 -61.13
N HIS A 485 -26.01 -21.70 -60.88
CA HIS A 485 -26.84 -22.67 -61.62
C HIS A 485 -27.30 -22.18 -63.01
N LEU A 486 -26.42 -21.47 -63.72
CA LEU A 486 -26.42 -21.22 -65.16
C LEU A 486 -24.96 -21.13 -65.63
N ASP A 487 -24.25 -22.26 -65.70
CA ASP A 487 -23.43 -22.65 -66.85
C ASP A 487 -22.47 -23.82 -66.55
N VAL A 488 -22.76 -24.91 -67.27
CA VAL A 488 -21.87 -25.90 -67.90
C VAL A 488 -21.09 -26.92 -67.04
N GLU A 489 -21.26 -28.17 -67.51
CA GLU A 489 -20.71 -29.45 -67.11
C GLU A 489 -19.18 -29.61 -67.31
N SER A 490 -18.69 -30.69 -66.68
CA SER A 490 -17.54 -31.53 -67.06
C SER A 490 -16.16 -31.15 -66.54
N GLN A 491 -15.67 -31.95 -65.57
CA GLN A 491 -14.48 -32.81 -65.71
C GLN A 491 -14.22 -33.58 -64.40
N GLN A 492 -14.34 -34.91 -64.48
CA GLN A 492 -13.86 -35.84 -63.45
C GLN A 492 -12.36 -36.06 -63.64
N GLN A 493 -11.56 -35.77 -62.62
CA GLN A 493 -10.22 -36.32 -62.44
C GLN A 493 -10.06 -36.79 -60.99
N THR A 494 -9.82 -38.09 -60.81
CA THR A 494 -9.18 -38.67 -59.63
C THR A 494 -7.72 -38.21 -59.58
N PRO A 495 -7.13 -38.05 -58.38
CA PRO A 495 -6.04 -38.98 -58.07
C PRO A 495 -5.91 -39.40 -56.60
N SER A 496 -5.45 -40.64 -56.48
CA SER A 496 -4.73 -41.29 -55.39
C SER A 496 -3.55 -40.47 -54.82
N SER A 497 -3.32 -40.54 -53.51
CA SER A 497 -2.02 -40.87 -52.88
C SER A 497 -2.11 -40.83 -51.35
N LEU A 498 -1.31 -41.69 -50.70
CA LEU A 498 -1.21 -41.89 -49.25
C LEU A 498 -0.92 -40.58 -48.49
N PRO A 499 -1.39 -40.43 -47.22
CA PRO A 499 -0.96 -39.33 -46.39
C PRO A 499 0.49 -39.54 -45.95
N SER A 500 1.40 -38.75 -46.53
CA SER A 500 2.67 -38.37 -45.89
C SER A 500 2.36 -37.86 -44.48
N GLN A 501 3.08 -38.35 -43.46
CA GLN A 501 2.95 -37.91 -42.07
C GLN A 501 3.03 -36.37 -42.00
N GLN A 502 1.87 -35.73 -41.86
CA GLN A 502 1.80 -34.30 -41.59
C GLN A 502 2.42 -34.07 -40.21
N PRO A 503 3.20 -32.99 -40.02
CA PRO A 503 3.69 -32.63 -38.70
C PRO A 503 2.51 -32.47 -37.74
N PRO A 504 2.65 -32.84 -36.45
CA PRO A 504 1.59 -32.69 -35.48
C PRO A 504 1.10 -31.24 -35.45
N SER A 505 -0.22 -31.06 -35.36
CA SER A 505 -0.83 -29.73 -35.23
C SER A 505 -0.13 -28.92 -34.13
N PRO A 506 0.13 -27.60 -34.32
CA PRO A 506 0.70 -26.75 -33.29
C PRO A 506 0.04 -26.91 -31.92
N LEU A 507 -1.29 -27.07 -31.90
CA LEU A 507 -2.06 -27.29 -30.68
C LEU A 507 -1.64 -28.58 -29.94
N PHE A 508 -1.36 -29.66 -30.68
CA PHE A 508 -0.91 -30.94 -30.10
C PHE A 508 0.48 -30.82 -29.47
N THR A 509 1.40 -30.12 -30.16
CA THR A 509 2.75 -29.85 -29.64
C THR A 509 2.70 -29.03 -28.35
N ILE A 510 1.88 -27.97 -28.31
CA ILE A 510 1.69 -27.13 -27.13
C ILE A 510 1.04 -27.94 -25.99
N MET A 511 0.09 -28.81 -26.32
CA MET A 511 -0.56 -29.69 -25.34
C MET A 511 0.43 -30.64 -24.69
N ALA A 512 1.26 -31.33 -25.47
CA ALA A 512 2.30 -32.21 -24.94
C ALA A 512 3.23 -31.46 -23.99
N LYS A 513 3.61 -30.22 -24.33
CA LYS A 513 4.44 -29.37 -23.47
C LYS A 513 3.73 -28.97 -22.18
N THR A 514 2.44 -28.66 -22.27
CA THR A 514 1.61 -28.30 -21.10
C THR A 514 1.51 -29.45 -20.10
N VAL A 515 1.32 -30.68 -20.60
CA VAL A 515 1.31 -31.88 -19.77
C VAL A 515 2.65 -32.09 -19.10
N GLU A 516 3.76 -31.99 -19.84
CA GLU A 516 5.11 -32.10 -19.28
C GLU A 516 5.33 -31.11 -18.11
N VAL A 517 4.86 -29.87 -18.25
CA VAL A 517 4.95 -28.86 -17.20
C VAL A 517 4.07 -29.19 -16.01
N ALA A 518 2.81 -29.59 -16.23
CA ALA A 518 1.90 -29.97 -15.16
C ALA A 518 2.43 -31.15 -14.34
N ASP A 519 2.97 -32.18 -15.00
CA ASP A 519 3.59 -33.34 -14.35
C ASP A 519 4.80 -32.96 -13.48
N SER A 520 5.57 -31.97 -13.94
CA SER A 520 6.79 -31.51 -13.27
C SER A 520 6.54 -30.76 -11.96
N LEU A 521 5.32 -30.28 -11.70
CA LEU A 521 4.99 -29.53 -10.49
C LEU A 521 5.17 -30.39 -9.24
N ARG A 522 5.85 -29.85 -8.23
CA ARG A 522 6.18 -30.54 -6.98
C ARG A 522 5.61 -29.84 -5.75
N PHE A 523 4.30 -29.60 -5.75
CA PHE A 523 3.61 -29.07 -4.56
C PHE A 523 3.21 -30.23 -3.64
N PRO A 524 3.44 -30.14 -2.32
CA PRO A 524 3.12 -31.22 -1.38
C PRO A 524 1.64 -31.63 -1.37
N TRP A 525 0.74 -30.65 -1.61
CA TRP A 525 -0.70 -30.86 -1.63
C TRP A 525 -1.23 -31.35 -2.98
N LEU A 526 -0.41 -31.33 -4.05
CA LEU A 526 -0.80 -31.77 -5.39
C LEU A 526 -0.43 -33.26 -5.61
N ASN A 527 -1.26 -34.16 -5.05
CA ASN A 527 -1.10 -35.61 -5.21
C ASN A 527 -1.37 -36.11 -6.65
N ASP A 528 -1.10 -37.39 -6.93
CA ASP A 528 -1.24 -37.97 -8.28
C ASP A 528 -2.66 -37.87 -8.85
N SER A 529 -3.69 -37.92 -8.00
CA SER A 529 -5.08 -37.72 -8.41
C SER A 529 -5.32 -36.27 -8.85
N CYS A 530 -4.87 -35.30 -8.06
CA CYS A 530 -4.95 -33.89 -8.39
C CYS A 530 -4.16 -33.55 -9.66
N LYS A 531 -2.96 -34.15 -9.84
CA LYS A 531 -2.18 -33.99 -11.08
C LYS A 531 -2.92 -34.51 -12.31
N SER A 532 -3.52 -35.70 -12.20
CA SER A 532 -4.31 -36.30 -13.27
C SER A 532 -5.53 -35.43 -13.61
N GLU A 533 -6.19 -34.86 -12.61
CA GLU A 533 -7.29 -33.91 -12.80
C GLU A 533 -6.81 -32.61 -13.46
N LEU A 534 -5.67 -32.05 -13.03
CA LEU A 534 -5.08 -30.83 -13.60
C LEU A 534 -4.78 -31.02 -15.09
N ILE A 535 -4.15 -32.13 -15.44
CA ILE A 535 -3.85 -32.50 -16.83
C ILE A 535 -5.14 -32.64 -17.63
N SER A 536 -6.14 -33.32 -17.10
CA SER A 536 -7.46 -33.45 -17.73
C SER A 536 -8.13 -32.09 -17.95
N CYS A 537 -8.06 -31.18 -16.97
CA CYS A 537 -8.61 -29.83 -17.09
C CYS A 537 -7.91 -29.02 -18.19
N LEU A 538 -6.59 -29.08 -18.26
CA LEU A 538 -5.78 -28.40 -19.28
C LEU A 538 -6.06 -28.97 -20.68
N GLN A 539 -6.14 -30.29 -20.81
CA GLN A 539 -6.45 -30.98 -22.07
C GLN A 539 -7.83 -30.65 -22.60
N ASN A 540 -8.83 -30.65 -21.72
CA ASN A 540 -10.22 -30.40 -22.10
C ASN A 540 -10.61 -28.92 -22.06
N SER A 541 -9.65 -28.03 -21.79
CA SER A 541 -9.89 -26.58 -21.64
C SER A 541 -11.03 -26.26 -20.66
N ARG A 542 -11.04 -26.96 -19.53
CA ARG A 542 -12.03 -26.77 -18.46
C ARG A 542 -11.40 -26.07 -17.26
N ASN A 543 -12.14 -25.13 -16.67
CA ASN A 543 -11.78 -24.55 -15.38
C ASN A 543 -12.26 -25.46 -14.25
N GLY A 544 -11.42 -26.41 -13.84
CA GLY A 544 -11.75 -27.38 -12.79
C GLY A 544 -11.40 -26.91 -11.37
N PRO A 545 -11.94 -27.59 -10.33
CA PRO A 545 -11.64 -27.31 -8.92
C PRO A 545 -10.14 -27.26 -8.61
N VAL A 546 -9.35 -28.18 -9.18
CA VAL A 546 -7.90 -28.25 -8.96
C VAL A 546 -7.14 -27.00 -9.44
N ILE A 547 -7.59 -26.34 -10.52
CA ILE A 547 -6.98 -25.09 -10.98
C ILE A 547 -7.29 -23.96 -10.02
N LYS A 548 -8.53 -23.91 -9.51
CA LYS A 548 -8.94 -22.94 -8.50
C LYS A 548 -8.13 -23.10 -7.23
N GLU A 549 -7.98 -24.33 -6.73
CA GLU A 549 -7.16 -24.65 -5.57
C GLU A 549 -5.69 -24.25 -5.78
N LEU A 550 -5.14 -24.53 -6.96
CA LEU A 550 -3.77 -24.18 -7.32
C LEU A 550 -3.48 -22.68 -7.24
N VAL A 551 -4.43 -21.83 -7.61
CA VAL A 551 -4.24 -20.38 -7.59
C VAL A 551 -4.75 -19.71 -6.31
N SER A 552 -5.57 -20.41 -5.52
CA SER A 552 -6.12 -19.92 -4.26
C SER A 552 -5.37 -20.40 -3.02
N HIS A 553 -4.37 -21.27 -3.16
CA HIS A 553 -3.60 -21.76 -2.03
C HIS A 553 -2.92 -20.60 -1.29
N SER A 554 -2.88 -20.69 0.05
CA SER A 554 -2.34 -19.64 0.91
C SER A 554 -0.84 -19.50 0.70
N LEU A 555 -0.35 -18.27 0.80
CA LEU A 555 1.07 -17.95 0.69
C LEU A 555 1.46 -17.06 1.86
N ASN A 556 2.51 -17.45 2.58
CA ASN A 556 3.11 -16.56 3.57
C ASN A 556 3.94 -15.51 2.84
N THR A 557 3.53 -14.25 2.94
CA THR A 557 4.23 -13.13 2.29
C THR A 557 5.11 -12.32 3.23
N LEU A 558 4.99 -12.57 4.53
CA LEU A 558 5.60 -11.75 5.55
C LEU A 558 7.12 -11.80 5.46
N TYR A 559 7.73 -10.62 5.31
CA TYR A 559 9.17 -10.42 5.20
C TYR A 559 9.87 -11.03 3.98
N LEU A 560 9.11 -11.53 3.00
CA LEU A 560 9.69 -11.88 1.70
C LEU A 560 10.43 -10.67 1.13
N GLY A 561 11.69 -10.87 0.72
CA GLY A 561 12.52 -9.78 0.18
C GLY A 561 13.38 -9.04 1.21
N GLN A 562 13.14 -9.18 2.52
CA GLN A 562 13.94 -8.51 3.54
C GLN A 562 15.23 -9.30 3.85
N LYS A 563 16.38 -8.63 3.78
CA LYS A 563 17.70 -9.21 4.09
C LYS A 563 18.16 -8.81 5.49
N LYS A 564 18.94 -9.68 6.14
CA LYS A 564 19.67 -9.33 7.37
C LYS A 564 20.62 -8.15 7.04
N PRO A 565 20.63 -7.07 7.83
CA PRO A 565 21.63 -6.01 7.70
C PRO A 565 23.04 -6.62 7.68
N GLN A 566 23.85 -6.28 6.68
CA GLN A 566 25.25 -6.69 6.66
C GLN A 566 26.02 -5.77 7.62
N ASN A 567 26.55 -6.34 8.72
CA ASN A 567 27.50 -5.62 9.57
C ASN A 567 28.69 -5.17 8.72
N THR A 568 28.91 -3.87 8.69
CA THR A 568 29.91 -3.21 7.84
C THR A 568 31.33 -3.40 8.39
N MET A 569 31.76 -4.65 8.61
CA MET A 569 33.17 -5.02 8.82
C MET A 569 33.39 -6.50 8.47
N ALA A 570 33.30 -6.88 7.19
CA ALA A 570 33.96 -8.08 6.67
C ALA A 570 34.06 -8.03 5.13
N SER A 571 35.31 -8.01 4.67
CA SER A 571 35.85 -8.45 3.37
C SER A 571 35.17 -8.01 2.06
N SER A 572 35.93 -7.22 1.32
CA SER A 572 35.89 -7.09 -0.14
C SER A 572 36.10 -8.46 -0.82
N GLU A 573 35.02 -9.18 -1.12
CA GLU A 573 35.05 -10.29 -2.07
C GLU A 573 34.09 -10.05 -3.24
N SER A 574 34.72 -9.85 -4.41
CA SER A 574 34.25 -9.98 -5.78
C SER A 574 32.91 -9.33 -6.18
N SER A 575 33.03 -8.45 -7.16
CA SER A 575 32.00 -7.93 -8.06
C SER A 575 31.14 -9.03 -8.70
N THR A 576 30.20 -9.58 -7.94
CA THR A 576 29.11 -10.42 -8.43
C THR A 576 27.84 -9.57 -8.46
N VAL A 577 27.12 -9.62 -9.59
CA VAL A 577 25.85 -8.90 -9.77
C VAL A 577 24.86 -9.45 -8.74
N THR A 578 24.64 -8.70 -7.66
CA THR A 578 23.65 -9.07 -6.63
C THR A 578 22.25 -8.86 -7.19
N ILE A 579 21.65 -9.91 -7.76
CA ILE A 579 20.24 -9.91 -8.14
C ILE A 579 19.41 -9.65 -6.87
N GLN A 580 18.62 -8.58 -6.89
CA GLN A 580 17.78 -8.20 -5.77
C GLN A 580 16.41 -8.88 -5.90
N THR A 581 15.87 -9.41 -4.80
CA THR A 581 14.54 -10.04 -4.76
C THR A 581 13.44 -9.12 -5.29
N ASN A 582 13.59 -7.81 -5.08
CA ASN A 582 12.69 -6.79 -5.63
C ASN A 582 12.63 -6.81 -7.17
N GLU A 583 13.74 -7.13 -7.86
CA GLU A 583 13.75 -7.27 -9.33
C GLU A 583 12.88 -8.44 -9.76
N VAL A 584 13.00 -9.60 -9.10
CA VAL A 584 12.20 -10.79 -9.39
C VAL A 584 10.73 -10.54 -9.12
N MET A 585 10.39 -9.97 -7.96
CA MET A 585 9.00 -9.61 -7.61
C MET A 585 8.38 -8.64 -8.62
N SER A 586 9.14 -7.60 -9.04
CA SER A 586 8.71 -6.67 -10.07
C SER A 586 8.48 -7.35 -11.41
N LEU A 587 9.39 -8.24 -11.82
CA LEU A 587 9.24 -9.01 -13.06
C LEU A 587 8.02 -9.96 -13.01
N LEU A 588 7.79 -10.64 -11.89
CA LEU A 588 6.61 -11.50 -11.67
C LEU A 588 5.31 -10.69 -11.83
N GLN A 589 5.20 -9.55 -11.15
CA GLN A 589 4.03 -8.67 -11.28
C GLN A 589 3.81 -8.22 -12.72
N ARG A 590 4.86 -7.76 -13.41
CA ARG A 590 4.78 -7.31 -14.81
C ARG A 590 4.33 -8.44 -15.73
N VAL A 591 4.96 -9.61 -15.64
CA VAL A 591 4.60 -10.79 -16.46
C VAL A 591 3.13 -11.16 -16.23
N SER A 592 2.69 -11.29 -14.98
CA SER A 592 1.29 -11.65 -14.69
C SER A 592 0.29 -10.59 -15.16
N GLN A 593 0.62 -9.30 -15.01
CA GLN A 593 -0.24 -8.20 -15.48
C GLN A 593 -0.37 -8.19 -17.00
N HIS A 594 0.73 -8.37 -17.74
CA HIS A 594 0.70 -8.44 -19.20
C HIS A 594 -0.16 -9.61 -19.71
N GLY A 595 -0.16 -10.75 -19.01
CA GLY A 595 -1.02 -11.90 -19.34
C GLY A 595 -2.50 -11.53 -19.40
N VAL A 596 -2.99 -10.80 -18.39
CA VAL A 596 -4.37 -10.29 -18.31
C VAL A 596 -4.67 -9.32 -19.46
N GLU A 597 -3.82 -8.32 -19.68
CA GLU A 597 -4.04 -7.29 -20.71
C GLU A 597 -4.14 -7.88 -22.12
N ILE A 598 -3.29 -8.86 -22.45
CA ILE A 598 -3.26 -9.48 -23.77
C ILE A 598 -4.53 -10.30 -24.01
N LEU A 599 -5.02 -11.01 -22.99
CA LEU A 599 -6.25 -11.81 -23.10
C LEU A 599 -7.48 -10.92 -23.23
N GLN A 600 -7.59 -9.84 -22.44
CA GLN A 600 -8.67 -8.86 -22.58
C GLN A 600 -8.67 -8.21 -23.98
N GLN A 601 -7.48 -7.81 -24.47
CA GLN A 601 -7.33 -7.29 -25.83
C GLN A 601 -7.74 -8.31 -26.90
N THR A 602 -7.37 -9.58 -26.70
CA THR A 602 -7.72 -10.68 -27.62
C THR A 602 -9.23 -10.91 -27.63
N GLU A 603 -9.86 -10.90 -26.46
CA GLU A 603 -11.30 -11.03 -26.33
C GLU A 603 -12.05 -9.90 -27.05
N GLU A 604 -11.62 -8.65 -26.84
CA GLU A 604 -12.18 -7.49 -27.54
C GLU A 604 -12.02 -7.62 -29.06
N ASN A 605 -10.87 -8.12 -29.52
CA ASN A 605 -10.64 -8.40 -30.93
C ASN A 605 -11.63 -9.45 -31.48
N ILE A 606 -11.81 -10.56 -30.76
CA ILE A 606 -12.80 -11.59 -31.10
C ILE A 606 -14.21 -10.97 -31.20
N ARG A 607 -14.65 -10.21 -30.18
CA ARG A 607 -15.97 -9.56 -30.14
C ARG A 607 -16.18 -8.61 -31.32
N GLN A 608 -15.20 -7.77 -31.63
CA GLN A 608 -15.28 -6.89 -32.81
C GLN A 608 -15.36 -7.67 -34.12
N LYS A 609 -14.61 -8.78 -34.27
CA LYS A 609 -14.74 -9.62 -35.47
C LYS A 609 -16.09 -10.32 -35.55
N MET A 610 -16.67 -10.75 -34.43
CA MET A 610 -18.02 -11.30 -34.38
C MET A 610 -19.04 -10.29 -34.90
N ASP A 611 -18.96 -9.03 -34.45
CA ASP A 611 -19.89 -7.98 -34.89
C ASP A 611 -19.72 -7.63 -36.38
N LEU A 612 -18.48 -7.53 -36.87
CA LEU A 612 -18.22 -7.31 -38.30
C LEU A 612 -18.74 -8.48 -39.17
N LEU A 613 -18.65 -9.71 -38.66
CA LEU A 613 -19.15 -10.90 -39.35
C LEU A 613 -20.68 -10.90 -39.39
N LYS A 614 -21.37 -10.60 -38.27
CA LYS A 614 -22.83 -10.43 -38.21
C LYS A 614 -23.33 -9.35 -39.17
N GLN A 615 -22.61 -8.23 -39.24
CA GLN A 615 -22.93 -7.12 -40.13
C GLN A 615 -22.53 -7.37 -41.60
N LYS A 616 -21.92 -8.52 -41.92
CA LYS A 616 -21.39 -8.88 -43.25
C LYS A 616 -20.41 -7.84 -43.83
N LYS A 617 -19.63 -7.17 -42.97
CA LYS A 617 -18.68 -6.10 -43.34
C LYS A 617 -17.23 -6.58 -43.52
N LEU A 618 -16.98 -7.89 -43.44
CA LEU A 618 -15.62 -8.45 -43.56
C LEU A 618 -15.17 -8.58 -45.02
N ARG A 619 -14.11 -7.86 -45.38
CA ARG A 619 -13.43 -7.96 -46.68
C ARG A 619 -12.61 -9.26 -46.78
N SER A 620 -12.30 -9.70 -48.01
CA SER A 620 -11.59 -10.96 -48.27
C SER A 620 -10.30 -11.15 -47.45
N ARG A 621 -9.40 -10.15 -47.43
CA ARG A 621 -8.17 -10.18 -46.63
C ARG A 621 -8.44 -10.33 -45.13
N ALA A 622 -9.48 -9.67 -44.62
CA ALA A 622 -9.88 -9.77 -43.21
C ALA A 622 -10.46 -11.15 -42.86
N ARG A 623 -11.08 -11.87 -43.82
CA ARG A 623 -11.55 -13.25 -43.62
C ARG A 623 -10.41 -14.24 -43.48
N VAL A 624 -9.30 -14.05 -44.23
CA VAL A 624 -8.09 -14.86 -44.07
C VAL A 624 -7.49 -14.65 -42.68
N THR A 625 -7.30 -13.39 -42.26
CA THR A 625 -6.82 -13.05 -40.92
C THR A 625 -7.73 -13.61 -39.82
N LEU A 626 -9.06 -13.57 -40.02
CA LEU A 626 -10.03 -14.16 -39.10
C LEU A 626 -9.84 -15.67 -38.95
N LYS A 627 -9.66 -16.40 -40.05
CA LYS A 627 -9.39 -17.84 -40.00
C LYS A 627 -8.10 -18.15 -39.24
N THR A 628 -7.03 -17.39 -39.48
CA THR A 628 -5.78 -17.53 -38.75
C THR A 628 -5.96 -17.24 -37.26
N MET A 629 -6.71 -16.19 -36.90
CA MET A 629 -7.02 -15.85 -35.51
C MET A 629 -7.74 -17.01 -34.81
N VAL A 630 -8.81 -17.52 -35.40
CA VAL A 630 -9.63 -18.60 -34.81
C VAL A 630 -8.81 -19.86 -34.55
N LEU A 631 -7.85 -20.18 -35.42
CA LEU A 631 -6.91 -21.29 -35.24
C LEU A 631 -5.81 -20.98 -34.22
N SER A 632 -5.47 -19.71 -34.03
CA SER A 632 -4.35 -19.28 -33.18
C SER A 632 -4.70 -19.09 -31.72
N VAL A 633 -5.91 -18.59 -31.45
CA VAL A 633 -6.38 -18.31 -30.08
C VAL A 633 -6.30 -19.53 -29.15
N PRO A 634 -6.72 -20.76 -29.56
CA PRO A 634 -6.59 -21.93 -28.69
C PRO A 634 -5.14 -22.24 -28.30
N CYS A 635 -4.21 -22.08 -29.24
CA CYS A 635 -2.78 -22.28 -29.00
C CYS A 635 -2.21 -21.23 -28.05
N LEU A 636 -2.61 -19.96 -28.23
CA LEU A 636 -2.24 -18.85 -27.35
C LEU A 636 -2.75 -19.07 -25.93
N CYS A 637 -4.04 -19.40 -25.77
CA CYS A 637 -4.64 -19.68 -24.47
C CYS A 637 -3.94 -20.83 -23.75
N LEU A 638 -3.65 -21.93 -24.46
CA LEU A 638 -2.97 -23.07 -23.87
C LEU A 638 -1.53 -22.73 -23.47
N ALA A 639 -0.79 -22.02 -24.31
CA ALA A 639 0.56 -21.55 -23.98
C ALA A 639 0.56 -20.61 -22.76
N PHE A 640 -0.45 -19.74 -22.64
CA PHE A 640 -0.59 -18.86 -21.48
C PHE A 640 -0.84 -19.68 -20.21
N ARG A 641 -1.69 -20.72 -20.26
CA ARG A 641 -1.85 -21.67 -19.15
C ARG A 641 -0.52 -22.33 -18.79
N THR A 642 0.27 -22.80 -19.77
CA THR A 642 1.61 -23.37 -19.53
C THR A 642 2.54 -22.38 -18.83
N ILE A 643 2.57 -21.12 -19.29
CA ILE A 643 3.39 -20.07 -18.68
C ILE A 643 2.93 -19.81 -17.25
N MET A 644 1.62 -19.71 -17.01
CA MET A 644 1.08 -19.51 -15.66
C MET A 644 1.44 -20.65 -14.71
N LEU A 645 1.54 -21.91 -15.17
CA LEU A 645 2.05 -23.01 -14.36
C LEU A 645 3.53 -22.83 -13.96
N HIS A 646 4.36 -22.26 -14.86
CA HIS A 646 5.74 -21.92 -14.49
C HIS A 646 5.80 -20.77 -13.49
N ILE A 647 4.98 -19.73 -13.68
CA ILE A 647 4.96 -18.56 -12.80
C ILE A 647 4.41 -18.92 -11.41
N ILE A 648 3.36 -19.74 -11.32
CA ILE A 648 2.81 -20.16 -10.02
C ILE A 648 3.81 -21.04 -9.25
N SER A 649 4.57 -21.88 -9.95
CA SER A 649 5.67 -22.65 -9.34
C SER A 649 6.71 -21.72 -8.73
N GLU A 650 7.16 -20.71 -9.48
CA GLU A 650 8.11 -19.72 -8.98
C GLU A 650 7.56 -18.90 -7.79
N ILE A 651 6.26 -18.55 -7.83
CA ILE A 651 5.59 -17.85 -6.73
C ILE A 651 5.62 -18.68 -5.44
N TYR A 652 5.30 -19.97 -5.50
CA TYR A 652 5.30 -20.82 -4.31
C TYR A 652 6.72 -21.17 -3.83
N THR A 653 7.72 -21.18 -4.70
CA THR A 653 9.12 -21.42 -4.31
C THR A 653 9.90 -20.14 -4.03
N ILE A 654 9.24 -18.97 -3.95
CA ILE A 654 9.94 -17.69 -3.84
C ILE A 654 10.76 -17.55 -2.55
N GLU A 655 10.38 -18.24 -1.48
CA GLU A 655 11.16 -18.28 -0.22
C GLU A 655 12.53 -18.93 -0.40
N THR A 656 12.59 -20.01 -1.18
CA THR A 656 13.84 -20.74 -1.46
C THR A 656 14.70 -20.02 -2.50
N PHE A 657 14.19 -18.96 -3.14
CA PHE A 657 14.96 -18.14 -4.07
C PHE A 657 16.28 -17.64 -3.47
N PHE A 658 16.32 -17.37 -2.17
CA PHE A 658 17.54 -16.92 -1.49
C PHE A 658 18.61 -18.02 -1.38
N GLU A 659 18.19 -19.27 -1.33
CA GLU A 659 19.05 -20.46 -1.21
C GLU A 659 19.65 -20.86 -2.56
N LEU A 660 19.09 -20.37 -3.67
CA LEU A 660 19.60 -20.63 -5.02
C LEU A 660 21.02 -20.08 -5.23
N THR A 661 21.80 -20.79 -6.05
CA THR A 661 23.11 -20.32 -6.53
C THR A 661 22.97 -19.06 -7.39
N SER A 662 24.04 -18.27 -7.52
CA SER A 662 24.05 -17.08 -8.38
C SER A 662 23.69 -17.40 -9.85
N GLN A 663 24.07 -18.59 -10.32
CA GLN A 663 23.74 -19.06 -11.66
C GLN A 663 22.24 -19.34 -11.82
N GLU A 664 21.61 -19.98 -10.82
CA GLU A 664 20.18 -20.27 -10.81
C GLU A 664 19.34 -19.00 -10.70
N LYS A 665 19.72 -18.07 -9.81
CA LYS A 665 19.09 -16.73 -9.71
C LYS A 665 19.11 -16.01 -11.05
N THR A 666 20.25 -16.05 -11.74
CA THR A 666 20.40 -15.46 -13.08
C THR A 666 19.52 -16.16 -14.12
N ALA A 667 19.38 -17.48 -14.02
CA ALA A 667 18.51 -18.25 -14.91
C ALA A 667 17.03 -17.88 -14.73
N VAL A 668 16.55 -17.73 -13.48
CA VAL A 668 15.18 -17.28 -13.16
C VAL A 668 14.91 -15.90 -13.77
N VAL A 669 15.76 -14.91 -13.47
CA VAL A 669 15.61 -13.54 -14.00
C VAL A 669 15.63 -13.53 -15.52
N LYS A 670 16.52 -14.31 -16.15
CA LYS A 670 16.59 -14.43 -17.61
C LYS A 670 15.31 -15.01 -18.19
N CYS A 671 14.75 -16.05 -17.57
CA CYS A 671 13.49 -16.64 -18.02
C CYS A 671 12.35 -15.64 -17.88
N LEU A 672 12.21 -14.95 -16.74
CA LEU A 672 11.20 -13.90 -16.54
C LEU A 672 11.31 -12.78 -17.58
N LYS A 673 12.52 -12.29 -17.88
CA LYS A 673 12.75 -11.26 -18.92
C LYS A 673 12.37 -11.76 -20.31
N LEU A 674 12.65 -13.02 -20.63
CA LEU A 674 12.26 -13.63 -21.91
C LEU A 674 10.73 -13.83 -22.00
N THR A 675 10.08 -14.24 -20.92
CA THR A 675 8.61 -14.31 -20.82
C THR A 675 7.97 -12.94 -21.02
N LEU A 676 8.51 -11.91 -20.37
CA LEU A 676 8.05 -10.54 -20.52
C LEU A 676 8.17 -10.06 -21.96
N LYS A 677 9.32 -10.27 -22.60
CA LYS A 677 9.53 -9.94 -24.01
C LYS A 677 8.56 -10.68 -24.93
N TYR A 678 8.29 -11.95 -24.65
CA TYR A 678 7.28 -12.72 -25.37
C TYR A 678 5.88 -12.08 -25.22
N PHE A 679 5.48 -11.69 -24.02
CA PHE A 679 4.22 -10.99 -23.80
C PHE A 679 4.16 -9.61 -24.46
N GLU A 680 5.24 -8.82 -24.46
CA GLU A 680 5.31 -7.56 -25.20
C GLU A 680 5.09 -7.76 -26.72
N ASN A 681 5.66 -8.82 -27.28
CA ASN A 681 5.41 -9.22 -28.66
C ASN A 681 3.95 -9.61 -28.87
N GLN A 682 3.38 -10.45 -28.01
CA GLN A 682 1.98 -10.87 -28.11
C GLN A 682 1.01 -9.69 -28.00
N LYS A 683 1.26 -8.74 -27.09
CA LYS A 683 0.49 -7.50 -26.98
C LYS A 683 0.45 -6.74 -28.29
N THR A 684 1.58 -6.68 -29.00
CA THR A 684 1.64 -6.06 -30.33
C THR A 684 0.89 -6.88 -31.37
N PHE A 685 1.11 -8.20 -31.41
CA PHE A 685 0.57 -9.08 -32.44
C PHE A 685 -0.95 -9.25 -32.38
N THR A 686 -1.52 -9.37 -31.17
CA THR A 686 -2.97 -9.57 -30.98
C THR A 686 -3.78 -8.27 -30.98
N SER A 687 -3.10 -7.12 -31.11
CA SER A 687 -3.78 -5.81 -31.12
C SER A 687 -4.74 -5.67 -32.30
N LEU A 688 -5.80 -4.90 -32.06
CA LEU A 688 -6.84 -4.60 -33.05
C LEU A 688 -6.27 -3.96 -34.33
N ASP A 689 -5.18 -3.22 -34.23
CA ASP A 689 -4.56 -2.54 -35.37
C ASP A 689 -3.65 -3.48 -36.16
N LYS A 690 -2.87 -4.34 -35.48
CA LYS A 690 -1.87 -5.18 -36.14
C LYS A 690 -2.43 -6.51 -36.63
N ASN A 691 -3.24 -7.21 -35.82
CA ASN A 691 -3.83 -8.53 -36.14
C ASN A 691 -2.85 -9.56 -36.75
N ARG A 692 -1.63 -9.66 -36.20
CA ARG A 692 -0.53 -10.50 -36.71
C ARG A 692 -0.54 -11.90 -36.08
N TRP A 693 -1.57 -12.68 -36.42
CA TRP A 693 -1.85 -13.97 -35.78
C TRP A 693 -0.88 -15.09 -36.16
N THR A 694 -0.31 -15.06 -37.38
CA THR A 694 0.74 -16.02 -37.77
C THR A 694 1.99 -15.82 -36.92
N GLU A 695 2.44 -14.57 -36.78
CA GLU A 695 3.61 -14.24 -35.97
C GLU A 695 3.38 -14.47 -34.47
N SER A 696 2.14 -14.29 -34.02
CA SER A 696 1.71 -14.70 -32.68
C SER A 696 1.91 -16.20 -32.46
N MET A 697 1.49 -17.05 -33.40
CA MET A 697 1.68 -18.49 -33.34
C MET A 697 3.16 -18.89 -33.36
N ASP A 698 3.92 -18.37 -34.33
CA ASP A 698 5.33 -18.72 -34.49
C ASP A 698 6.13 -18.34 -33.25
N SER A 699 5.86 -17.16 -32.68
CA SER A 699 6.48 -16.72 -31.43
C SER A 699 6.05 -17.57 -30.24
N THR A 700 4.84 -18.14 -30.23
CA THR A 700 4.34 -19.03 -29.17
C THR A 700 5.10 -20.35 -29.17
N LEU A 701 5.22 -20.97 -30.33
CA LEU A 701 5.97 -22.22 -30.50
C LEU A 701 7.44 -22.02 -30.14
N LEU A 702 8.07 -20.96 -30.65
CA LEU A 702 9.47 -20.64 -30.34
C LEU A 702 9.69 -20.44 -28.84
N TYR A 703 8.77 -19.77 -28.14
CA TYR A 703 8.88 -19.59 -26.70
C TYR A 703 8.83 -20.94 -25.96
N LEU A 704 7.89 -21.82 -26.32
CA LEU A 704 7.73 -23.13 -25.69
C LEU A 704 8.89 -24.08 -26.00
N GLU A 705 9.54 -23.95 -27.15
CA GLU A 705 10.73 -24.73 -27.51
C GLU A 705 12.00 -24.23 -26.81
N THR A 706 12.14 -22.91 -26.58
CA THR A 706 13.42 -22.32 -26.17
C THR A 706 13.46 -21.82 -24.72
N VAL A 707 12.31 -21.49 -24.12
CA VAL A 707 12.22 -20.90 -22.77
C VAL A 707 11.59 -21.88 -21.78
N SER A 708 10.49 -22.56 -22.13
CA SER A 708 9.84 -23.53 -21.23
C SER A 708 10.78 -24.65 -20.73
N PRO A 709 11.69 -25.23 -21.54
CA PRO A 709 12.66 -26.21 -21.03
C PRO A 709 13.61 -25.64 -19.97
N LYS A 710 13.94 -24.34 -20.04
CA LYS A 710 14.77 -23.68 -19.03
C LYS A 710 14.03 -23.53 -17.71
N TRP A 711 12.74 -23.21 -17.76
CA TRP A 711 11.88 -23.23 -16.57
C TRP A 711 11.83 -24.62 -15.93
N LEU A 712 11.64 -25.68 -16.72
CA LEU A 712 11.63 -27.05 -16.21
C LEU A 712 12.96 -27.43 -15.52
N GLN A 713 14.09 -26.98 -16.05
CA GLN A 713 15.39 -27.20 -15.43
C GLN A 713 15.51 -26.47 -14.08
N ILE A 714 15.02 -25.23 -13.99
CA ILE A 714 14.97 -24.45 -12.74
C ILE A 714 14.11 -25.19 -11.71
N HIS A 715 12.89 -25.59 -12.07
CA HIS A 715 11.94 -26.27 -11.18
C HIS A 715 12.45 -27.62 -10.66
N ARG A 716 13.30 -28.31 -11.43
CA ARG A 716 13.94 -29.56 -11.01
C ARG A 716 15.04 -29.35 -9.97
N ASN A 717 15.69 -28.19 -10.01
CA ASN A 717 16.78 -27.84 -9.09
C ASN A 717 16.26 -27.17 -7.80
N SER A 718 15.10 -26.52 -7.86
CA SER A 718 14.48 -25.90 -6.69
C SER A 718 13.99 -26.93 -5.67
N VAL A 719 14.22 -26.66 -4.38
CA VAL A 719 13.63 -27.43 -3.28
C VAL A 719 12.11 -27.33 -3.34
N SER A 720 11.41 -28.43 -3.04
CA SER A 720 9.95 -28.43 -2.98
C SER A 720 9.44 -27.40 -1.96
N TYR A 721 8.40 -26.65 -2.32
CA TYR A 721 7.68 -25.80 -1.37
C TYR A 721 7.27 -26.62 -0.15
N SER A 722 7.63 -26.17 1.06
CA SER A 722 7.31 -26.85 2.32
C SER A 722 6.23 -26.11 3.11
N GLY A 723 5.34 -25.38 2.42
CA GLY A 723 4.34 -24.50 3.02
C GLY A 723 3.47 -25.13 4.10
N PRO A 724 2.68 -24.31 4.82
CA PRO A 724 1.87 -24.76 5.94
C PRO A 724 1.03 -25.98 5.53
N LYS A 725 1.12 -27.05 6.33
CA LYS A 725 0.39 -28.30 6.15
C LYS A 725 -1.12 -28.13 6.26
#